data_AF-A0A953XRQ5-F1
#
_entry.id   AF-A0A953XRQ5-F1
#
_cell.length_a   1.000
_cell.length_b   1.000
_cell.length_c   1.000
_cell.angle_alpha   90.00
_cell.angle_beta   90.00
_cell.angle_gamma   90.00
#
_symmetry.space_group_name_H-M   'P 1'
#
loop_
_entity.id
_entity.type
_entity.pdbx_description
1 polymer ?
#
loop_
_entity_poly.entity_id
_entity_poly.type
_entity_poly.pdbx_seq_one_letter_code
_entity_poly.pdbx_strand_id
1 'polypeptide(L)'
;VLVEGNAIKIHPLVCGGFNADFDGDQMAVHLPLSFEAQIEAHTLMLSIHNIFSPAHGNPIITPSQDMVLGLYYMTADNAKEEGEGKWFTTLEDAISAYSHGKLGTHAKIKVLMPAHKVVYDAAGKVSSGHVETPEVDWTLGLDRDTFDDRDLYEEWLESSKEFTNSFMIETTPGRILFNDILPLGMPFFNYPIGKKQVSAVIAHCYKRLGRLETLHLLDDIKEFGFKSATRAGCSIGKDDMRSPEVKEDILKKSQKVVDELDRRYRQGVITDRERRNHVIDEWTHAREEIGRAMMDVLKNDERNGKPYLNPIFMMVTSGARGSTEQVRQLAGMRGLMAKPGGEIIETPIKANFREGLKVLEYFSSTHGARKGLADTALKTADSGYLTRKLADVAQTVVVSEIDCGTDQGVDKRSVFKGEKVEISLAEGIRGRVVCDDIRHPQTKEMLIKRNSLVSADMAKTIEDLGFQKIRVRSGLTCESDSGCCQLCYGADLSREEMVELGLAVGIIAAQSIGEPGTQLTMRTFHIGGTATHASVDKDIKISRAGTVKYGESLRLVTNIDGESIAVSSKGEVFIVDKDDNVLDTHLIPLGASLKLEDGAKVAKAGKVLCDWDPHSTPIIAEVDGKIVYDDLIEGRTFKEEVEQETGTKQRVVIEHKGDLHPQVRIENTKGDVLAYYPLAEKSTIVAKDGQKVKAGEVLAKTVREIGGTQDITGGLPRVTELLEARKPKEPAIITKIDGTVELAEDKKRGKRNVLVRSDTGEVAEHSIPPRLSIKVRTGDRVKAGEPLTEGSRVPHDILDIQGKDAVQEYLLAEVQKVYRSQNVGINDKHIEIILSQMLRKVRIVNEGNTEFLRGTVVDRVNIRKENRRVSEEGGKPATFKPLLLGITKASLQSESFLSSASFQETTKVLTEAAIAGKRDFLQGLKENIILGHRIPAGSGFPMYHRNEMLRENVEREAEKVASGVA
;
A
#
# COMPACT_ATOMS: atom_id res chain seq x y z
N VAL A 1 -32.30 -27.03 6.60
CA VAL A 1 -31.89 -27.46 7.95
C VAL A 1 -32.64 -26.60 8.96
N LEU A 2 -33.48 -27.20 9.80
CA LEU A 2 -34.04 -26.53 10.98
C LEU A 2 -33.16 -26.83 12.18
N VAL A 3 -32.99 -25.86 13.08
CA VAL A 3 -32.14 -26.01 14.27
C VAL A 3 -32.95 -25.70 15.51
N GLU A 4 -32.66 -26.39 16.61
CA GLU A 4 -33.24 -26.07 17.93
C GLU A 4 -32.50 -24.89 18.58
N GLY A 5 -33.23 -24.07 19.33
CA GLY A 5 -32.72 -22.91 20.07
C GLY A 5 -32.98 -21.55 19.39
N ASN A 6 -32.67 -20.47 20.12
CA ASN A 6 -32.92 -19.08 19.67
C ASN A 6 -31.68 -18.42 19.05
N ALA A 7 -30.62 -19.18 18.77
CA ALA A 7 -29.36 -18.68 18.22
C ALA A 7 -29.25 -19.00 16.73
N ILE A 8 -28.88 -18.01 15.93
CA ILE A 8 -28.58 -18.20 14.50
C ILE A 8 -27.25 -18.94 14.39
N LYS A 9 -27.24 -20.05 13.63
CA LYS A 9 -26.01 -20.77 13.30
C LYS A 9 -25.47 -20.27 11.97
N ILE A 10 -24.23 -19.81 11.97
CA ILE A 10 -23.53 -19.32 10.77
C ILE A 10 -22.40 -20.29 10.40
N HIS A 11 -22.12 -20.40 9.11
CA HIS A 11 -21.01 -21.20 8.62
C HIS A 11 -19.65 -20.53 8.96
N PRO A 12 -18.65 -21.25 9.51
CA PRO A 12 -17.38 -20.64 9.92
C PRO A 12 -16.62 -19.92 8.80
N LEU A 13 -16.67 -20.43 7.58
CA LEU A 13 -15.94 -19.84 6.44
C LEU A 13 -16.51 -18.48 6.00
N VAL A 14 -17.77 -18.16 6.30
CA VAL A 14 -18.36 -16.86 5.95
C VAL A 14 -18.15 -15.81 7.04
N CYS A 15 -17.71 -16.20 8.24
CA CYS A 15 -17.49 -15.28 9.35
C CYS A 15 -16.47 -14.19 9.02
N GLY A 16 -15.46 -14.53 8.21
CA GLY A 16 -14.48 -13.55 7.72
C GLY A 16 -15.09 -12.47 6.81
N GLY A 17 -16.07 -12.84 5.97
CA GLY A 17 -16.77 -11.88 5.11
C GLY A 17 -17.77 -10.99 5.86
N PHE A 18 -18.40 -11.53 6.91
CA PHE A 18 -19.26 -10.76 7.81
C PHE A 18 -18.47 -9.95 8.86
N ASN A 19 -17.18 -10.24 9.02
CA ASN A 19 -16.37 -9.79 10.15
C ASN A 19 -17.10 -10.01 11.50
N ALA A 20 -17.69 -11.20 11.65
CA ALA A 20 -18.50 -11.57 12.80
C ALA A 20 -17.66 -12.29 13.86
N ASP A 21 -17.80 -11.85 15.11
CA ASP A 21 -17.22 -12.50 16.27
C ASP A 21 -18.31 -13.19 17.13
N PHE A 22 -17.93 -14.18 17.93
CA PHE A 22 -18.87 -14.97 18.73
C PHE A 22 -18.91 -14.56 20.22
N ASP A 23 -18.75 -13.27 20.50
CA ASP A 23 -18.78 -12.69 21.85
C ASP A 23 -20.13 -12.03 22.22
N GLY A 24 -21.11 -12.10 21.32
CA GLY A 24 -22.47 -11.57 21.54
C GLY A 24 -23.08 -10.87 20.32
N ASP A 25 -22.39 -10.85 19.18
CA ASP A 25 -22.88 -10.26 17.94
C ASP A 25 -24.25 -10.81 17.51
N GLN A 26 -25.07 -9.93 16.93
CA GLN A 26 -26.41 -10.24 16.46
C GLN A 26 -26.49 -10.08 14.95
N MET A 27 -27.20 -10.99 14.28
CA MET A 27 -27.46 -10.93 12.85
C MET A 27 -28.96 -10.78 12.58
N ALA A 28 -29.30 -9.99 11.56
CA ALA A 28 -30.67 -9.84 11.10
C ALA A 28 -30.95 -10.75 9.90
N VAL A 29 -32.10 -11.42 9.90
CA VAL A 29 -32.54 -12.31 8.82
C VAL A 29 -33.72 -11.65 8.09
N HIS A 30 -33.64 -11.59 6.76
CA HIS A 30 -34.70 -11.07 5.91
C HIS A 30 -35.19 -12.18 4.98
N LEU A 31 -36.51 -12.25 4.75
CA LEU A 31 -37.12 -13.27 3.89
C LEU A 31 -37.50 -12.64 2.53
N PRO A 32 -36.89 -13.02 1.40
CA PRO A 32 -37.30 -12.56 0.08
C PRO A 32 -38.66 -13.17 -0.28
N LEU A 33 -39.69 -12.32 -0.44
CA LEU A 33 -41.05 -12.77 -0.68
C LEU A 33 -41.39 -12.92 -2.16
N SER A 34 -40.99 -11.98 -3.01
CA SER A 34 -41.29 -12.03 -4.44
C SER A 34 -40.43 -13.07 -5.17
N PHE A 35 -40.97 -13.60 -6.26
CA PHE A 35 -40.26 -14.57 -7.08
C PHE A 35 -38.96 -14.00 -7.66
N GLU A 36 -39.00 -12.73 -8.11
CA GLU A 36 -37.82 -12.03 -8.62
C GLU A 36 -36.75 -11.87 -7.54
N ALA A 37 -37.13 -11.52 -6.31
CA ALA A 37 -36.18 -11.37 -5.21
C ALA A 37 -35.56 -12.71 -4.78
N GLN A 38 -36.33 -13.81 -4.85
CA GLN A 38 -35.82 -15.15 -4.59
C GLN A 38 -34.79 -15.57 -5.64
N ILE A 39 -35.06 -15.34 -6.93
CA ILE A 39 -34.12 -15.61 -8.02
C ILE A 39 -32.87 -14.76 -7.87
N GLU A 40 -33.02 -13.47 -7.59
CA GLU A 40 -31.89 -12.54 -7.41
C GLU A 40 -31.01 -12.97 -6.23
N ALA A 41 -31.62 -13.33 -5.09
CA ALA A 41 -30.90 -13.82 -3.93
C ALA A 41 -30.15 -15.14 -4.25
N HIS A 42 -30.79 -16.07 -4.96
CA HIS A 42 -30.18 -17.35 -5.32
C HIS A 42 -29.02 -17.17 -6.33
N THR A 43 -29.18 -16.28 -7.30
CA THR A 43 -28.22 -16.15 -8.42
C THR A 43 -27.05 -15.22 -8.08
N LEU A 44 -27.28 -14.18 -7.27
CA LEU A 44 -26.27 -13.15 -6.99
C LEU A 44 -25.76 -13.17 -5.55
N MET A 45 -26.63 -13.38 -4.56
CA MET A 45 -26.30 -13.13 -3.14
C MET A 45 -25.79 -14.36 -2.39
N LEU A 46 -25.96 -15.59 -2.92
CA LEU A 46 -25.48 -16.78 -2.23
C LEU A 46 -23.97 -16.72 -2.00
N SER A 47 -23.53 -17.24 -0.85
CA SER A 47 -22.12 -17.28 -0.47
C SER A 47 -21.25 -18.04 -1.47
N ILE A 48 -21.82 -19.05 -2.14
CA ILE A 48 -21.14 -19.86 -3.17
C ILE A 48 -20.71 -19.05 -4.40
N HIS A 49 -21.37 -17.90 -4.64
CA HIS A 49 -21.04 -17.01 -5.75
C HIS A 49 -20.05 -15.91 -5.33
N ASN A 50 -19.81 -15.73 -4.04
CA ASN A 50 -19.09 -14.60 -3.47
C ASN A 50 -17.84 -15.06 -2.68
N ILE A 51 -16.99 -15.87 -3.34
CA ILE A 51 -15.80 -16.48 -2.74
C ILE A 51 -14.62 -15.49 -2.66
N PHE A 52 -14.50 -14.62 -3.65
CA PHE A 52 -13.40 -13.66 -3.79
C PHE A 52 -13.85 -12.25 -3.39
N SER A 53 -12.92 -11.50 -2.81
CA SER A 53 -13.18 -10.11 -2.43
C SER A 53 -13.19 -9.19 -3.66
N PRO A 54 -14.21 -8.34 -3.82
CA PRO A 54 -14.29 -7.38 -4.93
C PRO A 54 -13.20 -6.30 -4.86
N ALA A 55 -12.56 -6.08 -3.71
CA ALA A 55 -11.54 -5.06 -3.53
C ALA A 55 -10.21 -5.40 -4.24
N HIS A 56 -9.84 -6.68 -4.27
CA HIS A 56 -8.51 -7.14 -4.71
C HIS A 56 -8.48 -8.52 -5.39
N GLY A 57 -9.58 -9.27 -5.40
CA GLY A 57 -9.68 -10.59 -6.05
C GLY A 57 -9.05 -11.77 -5.30
N ASN A 58 -8.55 -11.58 -4.08
CA ASN A 58 -8.13 -12.70 -3.24
C ASN A 58 -9.35 -13.37 -2.58
N PRO A 59 -9.29 -14.69 -2.30
CA PRO A 59 -10.36 -15.40 -1.58
C PRO A 59 -10.66 -14.75 -0.22
N ILE A 60 -11.93 -14.41 0.03
CA ILE A 60 -12.40 -13.91 1.33
C ILE A 60 -12.90 -15.06 2.21
N ILE A 61 -13.51 -16.07 1.59
CA ILE A 61 -13.95 -17.32 2.21
C ILE A 61 -12.73 -18.22 2.36
N THR A 62 -11.90 -17.92 3.37
CA THR A 62 -10.69 -18.68 3.68
C THR A 62 -10.78 -19.29 5.07
N PRO A 63 -10.27 -20.52 5.25
CA PRO A 63 -10.08 -21.08 6.57
C PRO A 63 -9.28 -20.12 7.45
N SER A 64 -9.71 -19.96 8.70
CA SER A 64 -9.14 -19.03 9.66
C SER A 64 -8.89 -19.72 11.00
N GLN A 65 -8.06 -19.09 11.84
CA GLN A 65 -7.83 -19.49 13.23
C GLN A 65 -7.53 -21.00 13.37
N ASP A 66 -8.38 -21.73 14.10
CA ASP A 66 -8.19 -23.12 14.48
C ASP A 66 -8.06 -24.05 13.28
N MET A 67 -8.81 -23.81 12.20
CA MET A 67 -8.70 -24.59 10.97
C MET A 67 -7.27 -24.51 10.41
N VAL A 68 -6.72 -23.30 10.34
CA VAL A 68 -5.35 -23.07 9.84
C VAL A 68 -4.32 -23.67 10.79
N LEU A 69 -4.53 -23.58 12.10
CA LEU A 69 -3.64 -24.19 13.09
C LEU A 69 -3.58 -25.71 12.93
N GLY A 70 -4.73 -26.36 12.73
CA GLY A 70 -4.83 -27.81 12.49
C GLY A 70 -4.13 -28.24 11.21
N LEU A 71 -4.30 -27.49 10.11
CA LEU A 71 -3.61 -27.74 8.84
C LEU A 71 -2.10 -27.59 8.98
N TYR A 72 -1.66 -26.52 9.63
CA TYR A 72 -0.24 -26.28 9.86
C TYR A 72 0.38 -27.35 10.74
N TYR A 73 -0.33 -27.76 11.81
CA TYR A 73 0.09 -28.88 12.65
C TYR A 73 0.36 -30.11 11.79
N MET A 74 -0.64 -30.60 11.05
CA MET A 74 -0.50 -31.81 10.23
C MET A 74 0.65 -31.74 9.21
N THR A 75 0.92 -30.56 8.67
CA THR A 75 1.90 -30.39 7.57
C THR A 75 3.29 -29.94 8.03
N ALA A 76 3.48 -29.71 9.34
CA ALA A 76 4.77 -29.37 9.94
C ALA A 76 5.75 -30.56 9.90
N ASP A 77 7.04 -30.23 9.88
CA ASP A 77 8.17 -31.18 9.75
C ASP A 77 9.29 -30.96 10.79
N ASN A 78 9.03 -30.13 11.81
CA ASN A 78 10.03 -29.76 12.82
C ASN A 78 10.13 -30.73 13.99
N ALA A 79 9.30 -31.79 14.05
CA ALA A 79 9.32 -32.76 15.14
C ALA A 79 10.04 -34.05 14.71
N LYS A 80 11.00 -34.50 15.52
CA LYS A 80 11.60 -35.83 15.38
C LYS A 80 10.67 -36.86 16.00
N GLU A 81 10.12 -37.72 15.15
CA GLU A 81 9.12 -38.71 15.54
C GLU A 81 9.51 -40.13 15.11
N GLU A 82 8.80 -41.12 15.65
CA GLU A 82 9.04 -42.52 15.32
C GLU A 82 8.78 -42.80 13.83
N GLY A 83 9.70 -43.52 13.18
CA GLY A 83 9.59 -43.87 11.77
C GLY A 83 10.31 -42.93 10.79
N GLU A 84 11.07 -41.95 11.29
CA GLU A 84 11.93 -41.08 10.48
C GLU A 84 12.94 -41.90 9.64
N GLY A 85 13.12 -41.52 8.37
CA GLY A 85 14.04 -42.16 7.43
C GLY A 85 13.51 -43.43 6.75
N LYS A 86 12.30 -43.90 7.08
CA LYS A 86 11.64 -44.99 6.35
C LYS A 86 11.28 -44.55 4.93
N TRP A 87 11.21 -45.53 4.02
CA TRP A 87 10.80 -45.31 2.64
C TRP A 87 9.62 -46.20 2.28
N PHE A 88 8.76 -45.70 1.39
CA PHE A 88 7.54 -46.37 0.94
C PHE A 88 7.43 -46.33 -0.59
N THR A 89 6.83 -47.39 -1.14
CA THR A 89 6.59 -47.57 -2.57
C THR A 89 5.36 -46.82 -3.06
N THR A 90 4.33 -46.68 -2.22
CA THR A 90 3.09 -45.97 -2.55
C THR A 90 2.66 -45.03 -1.41
N LEU A 91 1.78 -44.07 -1.72
CA LEU A 91 1.18 -43.19 -0.72
C LEU A 91 0.27 -43.96 0.25
N GLU A 92 -0.44 -44.97 -0.27
CA GLU A 92 -1.35 -45.83 0.51
C GLU A 92 -0.60 -46.63 1.57
N ASP A 93 0.60 -47.17 1.23
CA ASP A 93 1.45 -47.88 2.19
C ASP A 93 1.85 -46.97 3.37
N ALA A 94 2.16 -45.70 3.07
CA ALA A 94 2.51 -44.72 4.09
C ALA A 94 1.29 -44.36 4.98
N ILE A 95 0.10 -44.18 4.39
CA ILE A 95 -1.16 -43.94 5.13
C ILE A 95 -1.51 -45.14 6.01
N SER A 96 -1.35 -46.36 5.50
CA SER A 96 -1.58 -47.60 6.24
C SER A 96 -0.61 -47.73 7.42
N ALA A 97 0.68 -47.48 7.20
CA ALA A 97 1.68 -47.50 8.26
C ALA A 97 1.41 -46.45 9.36
N TYR A 98 0.94 -45.26 8.98
CA TYR A 98 0.50 -44.24 9.92
C TYR A 98 -0.76 -44.66 10.70
N SER A 99 -1.75 -45.25 10.03
CA SER A 99 -2.99 -45.73 10.65
C SER A 99 -2.75 -46.85 11.67
N HIS A 100 -1.72 -47.68 11.46
CA HIS A 100 -1.28 -48.70 12.41
C HIS A 100 -0.35 -48.16 13.53
N GLY A 101 -0.11 -46.85 13.58
CA GLY A 101 0.72 -46.20 14.60
C GLY A 101 2.21 -46.51 14.47
N LYS A 102 2.70 -46.88 13.27
CA LYS A 102 4.13 -47.19 13.01
C LYS A 102 4.94 -45.99 12.51
N LEU A 103 4.26 -44.88 12.24
CA LEU A 103 4.82 -43.59 11.85
C LEU A 103 4.17 -42.49 12.69
N GLY A 104 4.96 -41.51 13.12
CA GLY A 104 4.45 -40.24 13.63
C GLY A 104 3.93 -39.32 12.51
N THR A 105 3.08 -38.36 12.87
CA THR A 105 2.48 -37.37 11.94
C THR A 105 3.54 -36.55 11.20
N HIS A 106 4.61 -36.16 11.89
CA HIS A 106 5.66 -35.27 11.40
C HIS A 106 6.94 -36.02 11.01
N ALA A 107 6.94 -37.36 11.10
CA ALA A 107 8.10 -38.18 10.74
C ALA A 107 8.49 -37.96 9.27
N LYS A 108 9.76 -37.61 9.02
CA LYS A 108 10.27 -37.45 7.66
C LYS A 108 10.45 -38.81 7.00
N ILE A 109 9.69 -39.05 5.94
CA ILE A 109 9.70 -40.31 5.19
C ILE A 109 10.00 -40.03 3.72
N LYS A 110 10.51 -41.04 3.02
CA LYS A 110 10.73 -40.97 1.57
C LYS A 110 9.63 -41.76 0.86
N VAL A 111 8.92 -41.15 -0.08
CA VAL A 111 7.87 -41.84 -0.84
C VAL A 111 8.15 -41.73 -2.32
N LEU A 112 7.93 -42.84 -3.04
CA LEU A 112 8.00 -42.88 -4.49
C LEU A 112 6.73 -42.25 -5.07
N MET A 113 6.90 -41.16 -5.82
CA MET A 113 5.78 -40.48 -6.46
C MET A 113 5.60 -40.97 -7.90
N PRO A 114 4.35 -41.14 -8.35
CA PRO A 114 4.05 -41.32 -9.77
C PRO A 114 4.57 -40.12 -10.55
N ALA A 115 5.14 -40.35 -11.72
CA ALA A 115 5.78 -39.29 -12.49
C ALA A 115 4.82 -38.20 -13.01
N HIS A 116 3.54 -38.54 -13.20
CA HIS A 116 2.50 -37.60 -13.60
C HIS A 116 2.10 -36.63 -12.47
N LYS A 117 2.43 -36.92 -11.20
CA LYS A 117 2.14 -36.02 -10.08
C LYS A 117 3.16 -34.88 -10.05
N VAL A 118 2.64 -33.66 -10.14
CA VAL A 118 3.40 -32.43 -9.96
C VAL A 118 3.55 -32.14 -8.47
N VAL A 119 4.79 -31.97 -7.98
CA VAL A 119 5.07 -31.67 -6.57
C VAL A 119 5.58 -30.24 -6.42
N TYR A 120 4.95 -29.46 -5.55
CA TYR A 120 5.40 -28.11 -5.18
C TYR A 120 6.13 -28.12 -3.84
N ASP A 121 7.33 -27.54 -3.80
CA ASP A 121 8.07 -27.29 -2.57
C ASP A 121 7.91 -25.85 -2.05
N ALA A 122 8.46 -25.57 -0.86
CA ALA A 122 8.41 -24.25 -0.22
C ALA A 122 9.19 -23.15 -1.00
N ALA A 123 10.08 -23.54 -1.91
CA ALA A 123 10.86 -22.62 -2.76
C ALA A 123 10.17 -22.36 -4.12
N GLY A 124 8.99 -22.95 -4.34
CA GLY A 124 8.27 -22.90 -5.63
C GLY A 124 8.90 -23.77 -6.71
N LYS A 125 9.87 -24.61 -6.36
CA LYS A 125 10.49 -25.56 -7.29
C LYS A 125 9.50 -26.70 -7.54
N VAL A 126 9.16 -26.86 -8.81
CA VAL A 126 8.31 -27.94 -9.28
C VAL A 126 9.18 -29.16 -9.53
N SER A 127 8.89 -30.26 -8.83
CA SER A 127 9.47 -31.57 -9.16
C SER A 127 8.41 -32.39 -9.88
N SER A 128 8.65 -32.73 -11.14
CA SER A 128 7.83 -33.63 -11.95
C SER A 128 8.73 -34.56 -12.76
N GLY A 129 8.26 -35.79 -13.00
CA GLY A 129 8.94 -36.71 -13.90
C GLY A 129 8.55 -36.39 -15.33
N HIS A 130 9.13 -35.33 -15.92
CA HIS A 130 9.03 -34.95 -17.36
C HIS A 130 7.77 -35.44 -18.09
N VAL A 131 6.62 -34.80 -17.85
CA VAL A 131 5.44 -34.86 -18.73
C VAL A 131 4.76 -33.49 -18.70
N GLU A 132 4.51 -32.91 -19.88
CA GLU A 132 3.57 -31.80 -20.03
C GLU A 132 2.18 -32.32 -19.62
N THR A 133 1.63 -31.84 -18.51
CA THR A 133 0.24 -32.13 -18.15
C THR A 133 -0.64 -31.71 -19.33
N PRO A 134 -1.42 -32.62 -19.95
CA PRO A 134 -2.28 -32.24 -21.05
C PRO A 134 -3.29 -31.18 -20.58
N GLU A 135 -3.63 -30.23 -21.46
CA GLU A 135 -4.77 -29.33 -21.29
C GLU A 135 -6.06 -30.16 -21.35
N VAL A 136 -6.40 -30.82 -20.25
CA VAL A 136 -7.71 -31.45 -20.07
C VAL A 136 -8.65 -30.35 -19.59
N ASP A 137 -9.70 -30.11 -20.36
CA ASP A 137 -10.79 -29.20 -19.98
C ASP A 137 -11.67 -29.88 -18.92
N TRP A 138 -11.30 -29.69 -17.65
CA TRP A 138 -12.04 -30.21 -16.49
C TRP A 138 -13.42 -29.55 -16.29
N THR A 139 -13.85 -28.64 -17.18
CA THR A 139 -15.15 -27.97 -17.10
C THR A 139 -16.28 -28.71 -17.83
N LEU A 140 -15.96 -29.76 -18.61
CA LEU A 140 -16.92 -30.61 -19.30
C LEU A 140 -17.40 -31.77 -18.40
N GLY A 141 -18.09 -31.44 -17.30
CA GLY A 141 -18.58 -32.43 -16.33
C GLY A 141 -19.61 -31.85 -15.36
N LEU A 142 -20.71 -31.31 -15.89
CA LEU A 142 -21.86 -30.89 -15.08
C LEU A 142 -22.68 -32.15 -14.73
N ASP A 143 -22.86 -32.40 -13.42
CA ASP A 143 -23.50 -33.54 -12.74
C ASP A 143 -22.65 -34.79 -12.47
N ARG A 144 -22.23 -34.91 -11.20
CA ARG A 144 -21.60 -36.11 -10.59
C ARG A 144 -22.48 -37.36 -10.66
N ASP A 145 -23.78 -37.20 -10.89
CA ASP A 145 -24.75 -38.29 -11.00
C ASP A 145 -24.88 -38.84 -12.43
N THR A 146 -24.29 -38.19 -13.44
CA THR A 146 -24.49 -38.57 -14.86
C THR A 146 -23.24 -38.74 -15.71
N PHE A 147 -22.04 -38.43 -15.22
CA PHE A 147 -20.80 -38.63 -15.97
C PHE A 147 -19.65 -39.04 -15.04
N ASP A 148 -19.04 -40.20 -15.29
CA ASP A 148 -17.93 -40.75 -14.49
C ASP A 148 -16.59 -40.33 -15.10
N ASP A 149 -16.10 -39.12 -14.78
CA ASP A 149 -14.76 -38.63 -15.18
C ASP A 149 -13.61 -39.51 -14.63
N ARG A 150 -13.92 -40.49 -13.76
CA ARG A 150 -12.94 -41.50 -13.34
C ARG A 150 -12.47 -42.35 -14.49
N ASP A 151 -13.34 -42.73 -15.42
CA ASP A 151 -12.96 -43.63 -16.53
C ASP A 151 -11.94 -42.95 -17.45
N LEU A 152 -12.12 -41.66 -17.77
CA LEU A 152 -11.17 -40.89 -18.60
C LEU A 152 -9.84 -40.61 -17.87
N TYR A 153 -9.89 -40.32 -16.56
CA TYR A 153 -8.67 -40.14 -15.76
C TYR A 153 -7.93 -41.46 -15.56
N GLU A 154 -8.64 -42.58 -15.37
CA GLU A 154 -8.09 -43.93 -15.24
C GLU A 154 -7.50 -44.43 -16.56
N GLU A 155 -8.17 -44.22 -17.70
CA GLU A 155 -7.64 -44.50 -19.04
C GLU A 155 -6.40 -43.64 -19.36
N TRP A 156 -6.37 -42.38 -18.92
CA TRP A 156 -5.18 -41.53 -19.03
C TRP A 156 -4.05 -41.98 -18.08
N LEU A 157 -4.38 -42.39 -16.85
CA LEU A 157 -3.42 -42.98 -15.90
C LEU A 157 -2.81 -44.27 -16.46
N GLU A 158 -3.59 -45.09 -17.16
CA GLU A 158 -3.12 -46.31 -17.79
C GLU A 158 -2.23 -46.04 -19.01
N SER A 159 -2.58 -45.07 -19.86
CA SER A 159 -1.74 -44.66 -21.00
C SER A 159 -0.46 -43.91 -20.58
N SER A 160 -0.46 -43.19 -19.46
CA SER A 160 0.70 -42.47 -18.93
C SER A 160 1.68 -43.35 -18.12
N LYS A 161 1.27 -44.56 -17.72
CA LYS A 161 2.15 -45.57 -17.10
C LYS A 161 3.24 -46.07 -18.07
N GLU A 162 3.03 -46.01 -19.38
CA GLU A 162 3.99 -46.53 -20.38
C GLU A 162 5.24 -45.65 -20.58
N PHE A 163 5.26 -44.40 -20.10
CA PHE A 163 6.29 -43.42 -20.50
C PHE A 163 7.05 -42.70 -19.38
N THR A 164 7.08 -43.19 -18.12
CA THR A 164 7.56 -42.32 -17.04
C THR A 164 8.49 -42.91 -15.98
N ASN A 165 9.53 -42.14 -15.61
CA ASN A 165 10.43 -42.41 -14.49
C ASN A 165 9.83 -41.81 -13.20
N SER A 166 9.35 -42.67 -12.30
CA SER A 166 8.96 -42.28 -10.93
C SER A 166 10.13 -41.64 -10.18
N PHE A 167 9.84 -40.70 -9.28
CA PHE A 167 10.87 -39.99 -8.50
C PHE A 167 10.56 -40.04 -7.00
N MET A 168 11.62 -40.08 -6.18
CA MET A 168 11.49 -40.10 -4.73
C MET A 168 11.39 -38.67 -4.19
N ILE A 169 10.44 -38.43 -3.29
CA ILE A 169 10.35 -37.18 -2.52
C ILE A 169 10.50 -37.46 -1.03
N GLU A 170 11.05 -36.49 -0.29
CA GLU A 170 11.01 -36.47 1.17
C GLU A 170 9.75 -35.69 1.61
N THR A 171 8.89 -36.31 2.41
CA THR A 171 7.60 -35.75 2.85
C THR A 171 7.26 -36.25 4.26
N THR A 172 6.09 -35.89 4.79
CA THR A 172 5.57 -36.37 6.08
C THR A 172 4.21 -37.05 5.90
N PRO A 173 3.82 -38.02 6.75
CA PRO A 173 2.50 -38.63 6.71
C PRO A 173 1.36 -37.61 6.78
N GLY A 174 1.51 -36.56 7.60
CA GLY A 174 0.49 -35.53 7.68
C GLY A 174 0.35 -34.67 6.41
N ARG A 175 1.43 -34.44 5.65
CA ARG A 175 1.34 -33.85 4.30
C ARG A 175 0.66 -34.79 3.31
N ILE A 176 0.89 -36.09 3.40
CA ILE A 176 0.20 -37.07 2.54
C ILE A 176 -1.30 -37.02 2.80
N LEU A 177 -1.73 -37.05 4.07
CA LEU A 177 -3.15 -36.95 4.44
C LEU A 177 -3.80 -35.64 4.00
N PHE A 178 -3.08 -34.52 4.09
CA PHE A 178 -3.58 -33.25 3.56
C PHE A 178 -3.72 -33.28 2.03
N ASN A 179 -2.83 -33.97 1.31
CA ASN A 179 -2.93 -34.06 -0.15
C ASN A 179 -3.97 -35.08 -0.61
N ASP A 180 -4.40 -36.00 0.25
CA ASP A 180 -5.46 -36.99 0.00
C ASP A 180 -6.85 -36.35 -0.03
N ILE A 181 -7.07 -35.26 0.73
CA ILE A 181 -8.32 -34.50 0.70
C ILE A 181 -8.46 -33.57 -0.51
N LEU A 182 -7.40 -33.41 -1.31
CA LEU A 182 -7.45 -32.52 -2.48
C LEU A 182 -8.19 -33.22 -3.63
N PRO A 183 -8.98 -32.48 -4.42
CA PRO A 183 -9.66 -33.04 -5.57
C PRO A 183 -8.67 -33.57 -6.62
N LEU A 184 -9.12 -34.53 -7.42
CA LEU A 184 -8.35 -35.10 -8.52
C LEU A 184 -7.90 -33.99 -9.48
N GLY A 185 -6.64 -34.06 -9.96
CA GLY A 185 -6.03 -33.01 -10.79
C GLY A 185 -5.25 -31.93 -10.01
N MET A 186 -5.35 -31.90 -8.68
CA MET A 186 -4.52 -31.02 -7.85
C MET A 186 -3.07 -31.54 -7.69
N PRO A 187 -2.08 -30.64 -7.63
CA PRO A 187 -0.70 -31.02 -7.41
C PRO A 187 -0.46 -31.40 -5.94
N PHE A 188 0.65 -32.08 -5.67
CA PHE A 188 1.06 -32.43 -4.32
C PHE A 188 1.83 -31.27 -3.66
N PHE A 189 1.26 -30.68 -2.62
CA PHE A 189 1.87 -29.60 -1.85
C PHE A 189 2.73 -30.17 -0.72
N ASN A 190 4.04 -29.97 -0.79
CA ASN A 190 5.02 -30.52 0.14
C ASN A 190 5.70 -29.45 1.00
N TYR A 191 4.92 -28.69 1.75
CA TYR A 191 5.41 -27.66 2.68
C TYR A 191 4.38 -27.40 3.79
N PRO A 192 4.78 -26.74 4.90
CA PRO A 192 3.84 -26.39 5.98
C PRO A 192 2.74 -25.42 5.48
N ILE A 193 1.49 -25.81 5.66
CA ILE A 193 0.31 -25.12 5.16
C ILE A 193 -0.22 -24.16 6.24
N GLY A 194 0.21 -22.90 6.17
CA GLY A 194 -0.36 -21.79 6.94
C GLY A 194 -1.43 -21.01 6.18
N LYS A 195 -1.93 -19.91 6.75
CA LYS A 195 -3.04 -19.10 6.20
C LYS A 195 -2.80 -18.68 4.75
N LYS A 196 -1.60 -18.15 4.45
CA LYS A 196 -1.24 -17.69 3.09
C LYS A 196 -1.20 -18.85 2.10
N GLN A 197 -0.65 -19.98 2.54
CA GLN A 197 -0.53 -21.19 1.73
C GLN A 197 -1.90 -21.80 1.43
N VAL A 198 -2.81 -21.84 2.41
CA VAL A 198 -4.20 -22.31 2.20
C VAL A 198 -4.90 -21.45 1.15
N SER A 199 -4.80 -20.11 1.24
CA SER A 199 -5.37 -19.21 0.23
C SER A 199 -4.81 -19.48 -1.17
N ALA A 200 -3.52 -19.81 -1.29
CA ALA A 200 -2.91 -20.18 -2.56
C ALA A 200 -3.43 -21.54 -3.08
N VAL A 201 -3.60 -22.54 -2.23
CA VAL A 201 -4.19 -23.85 -2.60
C VAL A 201 -5.62 -23.67 -3.13
N ILE A 202 -6.44 -22.85 -2.47
CA ILE A 202 -7.81 -22.52 -2.90
C ILE A 202 -7.80 -21.83 -4.27
N ALA A 203 -6.93 -20.83 -4.45
CA ALA A 203 -6.79 -20.15 -5.73
C ALA A 203 -6.32 -21.09 -6.86
N HIS A 204 -5.42 -22.03 -6.55
CA HIS A 204 -4.98 -23.06 -7.48
C HIS A 204 -6.11 -24.02 -7.88
N CYS A 205 -6.95 -24.43 -6.92
CA CYS A 205 -8.12 -25.27 -7.17
C CYS A 205 -9.11 -24.54 -8.09
N TYR A 206 -9.46 -23.30 -7.75
CA TYR A 206 -10.40 -22.51 -8.54
C TYR A 206 -9.93 -22.32 -9.98
N LYS A 207 -8.64 -22.08 -10.17
CA LYS A 207 -8.06 -21.90 -11.49
C LYS A 207 -8.04 -23.18 -12.33
N ARG A 208 -7.80 -24.34 -11.72
CA ARG A 208 -7.62 -25.62 -12.44
C ARG A 208 -8.93 -26.37 -12.65
N LEU A 209 -9.77 -26.40 -11.64
CA LEU A 209 -10.97 -27.25 -11.55
C LEU A 209 -12.26 -26.44 -11.49
N GLY A 210 -12.16 -25.11 -11.43
CA GLY A 210 -13.31 -24.22 -11.41
C GLY A 210 -13.98 -24.11 -10.03
N ARG A 211 -15.18 -23.52 -10.05
CA ARG A 211 -15.89 -23.09 -8.85
C ARG A 211 -16.43 -24.23 -8.00
N LEU A 212 -17.03 -25.24 -8.61
CA LEU A 212 -17.76 -26.29 -7.90
C LEU A 212 -16.83 -27.15 -7.05
N GLU A 213 -15.73 -27.62 -7.64
CA GLU A 213 -14.69 -28.37 -6.93
C GLU A 213 -14.01 -27.55 -5.82
N THR A 214 -13.88 -26.23 -6.03
CA THR A 214 -13.36 -25.33 -4.98
C THR A 214 -14.27 -25.28 -3.76
N LEU A 215 -15.60 -25.31 -3.95
CA LEU A 215 -16.55 -25.31 -2.84
C LEU A 215 -16.48 -26.61 -2.03
N HIS A 216 -16.36 -27.75 -2.70
CA HIS A 216 -16.15 -29.04 -2.03
C HIS A 216 -14.84 -29.05 -1.25
N LEU A 217 -13.75 -28.61 -1.87
CA LEU A 217 -12.45 -28.48 -1.22
C LEU A 217 -12.51 -27.59 0.03
N LEU A 218 -13.26 -26.48 -0.01
CA LEU A 218 -13.40 -25.59 1.15
C LEU A 218 -14.08 -26.30 2.34
N ASP A 219 -15.09 -27.12 2.09
CA ASP A 219 -15.77 -27.90 3.13
C ASP A 219 -14.88 -29.03 3.67
N ASP A 220 -14.14 -29.72 2.79
CA ASP A 220 -13.20 -30.77 3.18
C ASP A 220 -12.05 -30.22 4.02
N ILE A 221 -11.48 -29.06 3.61
CA ILE A 221 -10.44 -28.36 4.38
C ILE A 221 -10.97 -27.93 5.74
N LYS A 222 -12.21 -27.43 5.81
CA LYS A 222 -12.84 -27.04 7.08
C LYS A 222 -12.94 -28.23 8.03
N GLU A 223 -13.50 -29.34 7.56
CA GLU A 223 -13.69 -30.54 8.38
C GLU A 223 -12.34 -31.14 8.81
N PHE A 224 -11.41 -31.30 7.86
CA PHE A 224 -10.07 -31.80 8.12
C PHE A 224 -9.30 -30.88 9.08
N GLY A 225 -9.39 -29.56 8.90
CA GLY A 225 -8.76 -28.56 9.75
C GLY A 225 -9.23 -28.64 11.19
N PHE A 226 -10.55 -28.70 11.44
CA PHE A 226 -11.09 -28.82 12.80
C PHE A 226 -10.72 -30.16 13.47
N LYS A 227 -10.85 -31.27 12.74
CA LYS A 227 -10.44 -32.59 13.25
C LYS A 227 -8.95 -32.61 13.60
N SER A 228 -8.12 -32.04 12.72
CA SER A 228 -6.68 -31.95 12.93
C SER A 228 -6.32 -31.04 14.10
N ALA A 229 -7.01 -29.92 14.28
CA ALA A 229 -6.82 -29.03 15.43
C ALA A 229 -7.17 -29.72 16.76
N THR A 230 -8.26 -30.51 16.78
CA THR A 230 -8.61 -31.31 17.96
C THR A 230 -7.54 -32.37 18.25
N ARG A 231 -7.04 -33.06 17.22
CA ARG A 231 -5.95 -34.06 17.37
C ARG A 231 -4.64 -33.43 17.84
N ALA A 232 -4.34 -32.21 17.40
CA ALA A 232 -3.15 -31.49 17.82
C ALA A 232 -3.13 -31.22 19.32
N GLY A 233 -4.31 -31.10 19.96
CA GLY A 233 -4.43 -30.87 21.40
C GLY A 233 -3.66 -29.63 21.87
N CYS A 234 -3.53 -28.62 20.99
CA CYS A 234 -2.72 -27.44 21.25
C CYS A 234 -3.28 -26.68 22.47
N SER A 235 -2.40 -26.41 23.43
CA SER A 235 -2.70 -25.61 24.62
C SER A 235 -1.64 -24.53 24.78
N ILE A 236 -1.94 -23.51 25.57
CA ILE A 236 -0.97 -22.46 25.92
C ILE A 236 -0.78 -22.46 27.42
N GLY A 237 0.43 -22.77 27.86
CA GLY A 237 0.88 -22.70 29.24
C GLY A 237 1.99 -21.67 29.45
N LYS A 238 2.30 -21.41 30.72
CA LYS A 238 3.40 -20.53 31.13
C LYS A 238 4.77 -21.00 30.62
N ASP A 239 4.96 -22.31 30.50
CA ASP A 239 6.23 -22.92 30.08
C ASP A 239 6.45 -22.90 28.57
N ASP A 240 5.39 -22.69 27.78
CA ASP A 240 5.47 -22.51 26.34
C ASP A 240 6.03 -21.13 25.97
N MET A 241 5.94 -20.15 26.87
CA MET A 241 6.46 -18.79 26.70
C MET A 241 7.97 -18.73 27.00
N ARG A 242 8.82 -19.37 26.20
CA ARG A 242 10.27 -19.40 26.43
C ARG A 242 10.92 -18.04 26.14
N SER A 243 11.58 -17.48 27.15
CA SER A 243 12.40 -16.28 27.02
C SER A 243 13.82 -16.67 26.60
N PRO A 244 14.48 -15.92 25.70
CA PRO A 244 15.83 -16.25 25.27
C PRO A 244 16.86 -15.97 26.37
N GLU A 245 17.82 -16.88 26.57
CA GLU A 245 18.86 -16.74 27.61
C GLU A 245 19.77 -15.52 27.37
N VAL A 246 20.03 -15.22 26.10
CA VAL A 246 20.81 -14.04 25.66
C VAL A 246 20.14 -12.69 25.98
N LYS A 247 18.87 -12.69 26.42
CA LYS A 247 18.13 -11.47 26.76
C LYS A 247 18.88 -10.60 27.75
N GLU A 248 19.37 -11.17 28.84
CA GLU A 248 20.05 -10.43 29.90
C GLU A 248 21.36 -9.79 29.40
N ASP A 249 22.06 -10.47 28.51
CA ASP A 249 23.30 -9.96 27.92
C ASP A 249 23.05 -8.80 26.95
N ILE A 250 22.01 -8.91 26.13
CA ILE A 250 21.57 -7.81 25.24
C ILE A 250 21.15 -6.60 26.07
N LEU A 251 20.35 -6.79 27.11
CA LEU A 251 19.91 -5.71 28.00
C LEU A 251 21.09 -5.02 28.71
N LYS A 252 22.07 -5.79 29.19
CA LYS A 252 23.29 -5.23 29.79
C LYS A 252 24.15 -4.48 28.78
N LYS A 253 24.29 -5.00 27.56
CA LYS A 253 25.02 -4.35 26.47
C LYS A 253 24.39 -3.00 26.12
N SER A 254 23.08 -2.98 25.87
CA SER A 254 22.36 -1.75 25.54
C SER A 254 22.34 -0.76 26.71
N GLN A 255 22.23 -1.24 27.96
CA GLN A 255 22.34 -0.35 29.12
C GLN A 255 23.72 0.34 29.19
N LYS A 256 24.82 -0.39 28.91
CA LYS A 256 26.16 0.23 28.87
C LYS A 256 26.28 1.32 27.81
N VAL A 257 25.66 1.13 26.64
CA VAL A 257 25.63 2.14 25.58
C VAL A 257 24.84 3.37 26.04
N VAL A 258 23.68 3.17 26.66
CA VAL A 258 22.88 4.26 27.24
C VAL A 258 23.66 5.02 28.32
N ASP A 259 24.34 4.31 29.22
CA ASP A 259 25.17 4.92 30.26
C ASP A 259 26.34 5.73 29.67
N GLU A 260 26.91 5.27 28.55
CA GLU A 260 27.93 6.01 27.81
C GLU A 260 27.36 7.28 27.15
N LEU A 261 26.17 7.19 26.56
CA LEU A 261 25.45 8.35 26.00
C LEU A 261 25.14 9.38 27.08
N ASP A 262 24.67 8.95 28.25
CA ASP A 262 24.44 9.82 29.40
C ASP A 262 25.76 10.46 29.89
N ARG A 263 26.88 9.72 29.86
CA ARG A 263 28.20 10.29 30.18
C ARG A 263 28.63 11.34 29.15
N ARG A 264 28.46 11.07 27.86
CA ARG A 264 28.78 12.03 26.78
C ARG A 264 27.92 13.28 26.88
N TYR A 265 26.65 13.11 27.22
CA TYR A 265 25.74 14.22 27.50
C TYR A 265 26.25 15.04 28.70
N ARG A 266 26.55 14.41 29.85
CA ARG A 266 27.11 15.11 31.02
C ARG A 266 28.44 15.82 30.74
N GLN A 267 29.24 15.33 29.80
CA GLN A 267 30.48 15.95 29.33
C GLN A 267 30.26 17.10 28.33
N GLY A 268 29.02 17.39 27.94
CA GLY A 268 28.68 18.44 26.97
C GLY A 268 28.97 18.09 25.52
N VAL A 269 29.20 16.81 25.20
CA VAL A 269 29.55 16.35 23.84
C VAL A 269 28.32 16.27 22.94
N ILE A 270 27.16 15.89 23.50
CA ILE A 270 25.88 15.76 22.79
C ILE A 270 24.79 16.54 23.52
N THR A 271 23.74 16.94 22.79
CA THR A 271 22.54 17.58 23.36
C THR A 271 21.62 16.58 24.05
N ASP A 272 20.72 17.03 24.94
CA ASP A 272 19.69 16.14 25.52
C ASP A 272 18.77 15.56 24.43
N ARG A 273 18.52 16.33 23.36
CA ARG A 273 17.69 15.88 22.25
C ARG A 273 18.34 14.76 21.44
N GLU A 274 19.64 14.90 21.13
CA GLU A 274 20.42 13.82 20.50
C GLU A 274 20.54 12.60 21.41
N ARG A 275 20.79 12.82 22.71
CA ARG A 275 20.80 11.76 23.73
C ARG A 275 19.51 10.96 23.70
N ARG A 276 18.36 11.63 23.82
CA ARG A 276 17.04 10.98 23.82
C ARG A 276 16.79 10.17 22.54
N ASN A 277 17.12 10.73 21.38
CA ASN A 277 16.99 10.05 20.09
C ASN A 277 17.84 8.77 20.05
N HIS A 278 19.12 8.87 20.39
CA HIS A 278 20.02 7.72 20.41
C HIS A 278 19.60 6.65 21.44
N VAL A 279 19.08 7.06 22.59
CA VAL A 279 18.56 6.12 23.61
C VAL A 279 17.34 5.37 23.06
N ILE A 280 16.41 6.06 22.38
CA ILE A 280 15.24 5.44 21.75
C ILE A 280 15.67 4.41 20.69
N ASP A 281 16.65 4.75 19.85
CA ASP A 281 17.14 3.85 18.81
C ASP A 281 17.85 2.62 19.39
N GLU A 282 18.69 2.80 20.40
CA GLU A 282 19.37 1.69 21.08
C GLU A 282 18.37 0.70 21.69
N TRP A 283 17.32 1.20 22.37
CA TRP A 283 16.28 0.34 22.93
C TRP A 283 15.40 -0.31 21.86
N THR A 284 15.19 0.36 20.73
CA THR A 284 14.48 -0.21 19.58
C THR A 284 15.29 -1.35 18.96
N HIS A 285 16.60 -1.17 18.78
CA HIS A 285 17.49 -2.22 18.30
C HIS A 285 17.54 -3.42 19.25
N ALA A 286 17.71 -3.17 20.56
CA ALA A 286 17.71 -4.22 21.59
C ALA A 286 16.43 -5.07 21.55
N ARG A 287 15.28 -4.40 21.41
CA ARG A 287 13.96 -5.03 21.28
C ARG A 287 13.86 -5.91 20.04
N GLU A 288 14.42 -5.48 18.91
CA GLU A 288 14.44 -6.28 17.69
C GLU A 288 15.32 -7.51 17.80
N GLU A 289 16.53 -7.35 18.37
CA GLU A 289 17.49 -8.43 18.60
C GLU A 289 16.91 -9.50 19.53
N ILE A 290 16.31 -9.09 20.66
CA ILE A 290 15.61 -9.99 21.59
C ILE A 290 14.45 -10.70 20.90
N GLY A 291 13.69 -10.00 20.05
CA GLY A 291 12.60 -10.59 19.29
C GLY A 291 13.04 -11.70 18.33
N ARG A 292 14.16 -11.48 17.61
CA ARG A 292 14.73 -12.49 16.71
C ARG A 292 15.21 -13.71 17.48
N ALA A 293 16.00 -13.50 18.53
CA ALA A 293 16.49 -14.58 19.38
C ALA A 293 15.35 -15.39 20.02
N MET A 294 14.28 -14.73 20.46
CA MET A 294 13.10 -15.38 21.02
C MET A 294 12.40 -16.29 19.99
N MET A 295 12.21 -15.82 18.75
CA MET A 295 11.59 -16.65 17.70
C MET A 295 12.43 -17.89 17.38
N ASP A 296 13.77 -17.77 17.39
CA ASP A 296 14.67 -18.90 17.18
C ASP A 296 14.61 -19.92 18.32
N VAL A 297 14.48 -19.45 19.58
CA VAL A 297 14.28 -20.32 20.75
C VAL A 297 12.93 -21.04 20.69
N LEU A 298 11.86 -20.36 20.30
CA LEU A 298 10.53 -20.97 20.17
C LEU A 298 10.47 -21.98 19.01
N LYS A 299 11.24 -21.75 17.95
CA LYS A 299 11.33 -22.67 16.80
C LYS A 299 12.04 -23.97 17.15
N ASN A 300 13.12 -23.89 17.94
CA ASN A 300 13.96 -25.02 18.32
C ASN A 300 13.72 -25.43 19.78
N ASP A 301 12.48 -25.29 20.28
CA ASP A 301 12.13 -25.67 21.66
C ASP A 301 12.35 -27.18 21.83
N GLU A 302 13.09 -27.58 22.87
CA GLU A 302 13.35 -28.98 23.20
C GLU A 302 12.83 -29.29 24.60
N ARG A 303 12.09 -30.39 24.72
CA ARG A 303 11.59 -30.90 26.01
C ARG A 303 12.04 -32.34 26.19
N ASN A 304 12.68 -32.61 27.32
CA ASN A 304 13.22 -33.94 27.66
C ASN A 304 14.15 -34.52 26.56
N GLY A 305 14.93 -33.65 25.90
CA GLY A 305 15.87 -34.04 24.83
C GLY A 305 15.20 -34.39 23.48
N LYS A 306 13.91 -34.08 23.30
CA LYS A 306 13.20 -34.22 22.02
C LYS A 306 12.75 -32.84 21.52
N PRO A 307 12.84 -32.57 20.20
CA PRO A 307 12.22 -31.40 19.60
C PRO A 307 10.74 -31.35 19.93
N TYR A 308 10.30 -30.22 20.48
CA TYR A 308 8.92 -29.97 20.86
C TYR A 308 8.35 -28.89 19.95
N LEU A 309 7.22 -29.19 19.32
CA LEU A 309 6.54 -28.21 18.48
C LEU A 309 5.78 -27.23 19.38
N ASN A 310 6.38 -26.07 19.62
CA ASN A 310 5.82 -25.06 20.50
C ASN A 310 4.50 -24.49 19.96
N PRO A 311 3.39 -24.52 20.72
CA PRO A 311 2.08 -24.04 20.26
C PRO A 311 2.07 -22.54 19.90
N ILE A 312 2.80 -21.70 20.64
CA ILE A 312 2.88 -20.25 20.39
C ILE A 312 3.60 -20.00 19.05
N PHE A 313 4.67 -20.76 18.80
CA PHE A 313 5.38 -20.72 17.52
C PHE A 313 4.45 -21.11 16.37
N MET A 314 3.70 -22.20 16.51
CA MET A 314 2.75 -22.64 15.50
C MET A 314 1.68 -21.60 15.20
N MET A 315 1.07 -21.00 16.23
CA MET A 315 0.00 -20.01 16.05
C MET A 315 0.47 -18.79 15.24
N VAL A 316 1.68 -18.29 15.52
CA VAL A 316 2.26 -17.15 14.79
C VAL A 316 2.74 -17.51 13.40
N THR A 317 3.46 -18.63 13.25
CA THR A 317 4.01 -19.03 11.94
C THR A 317 2.96 -19.49 10.96
N SER A 318 1.93 -20.19 11.44
CA SER A 318 0.76 -20.56 10.63
C SER A 318 -0.08 -19.34 10.24
N GLY A 319 0.02 -18.24 10.99
CA GLY A 319 -0.86 -17.08 10.83
C GLY A 319 -2.31 -17.34 11.27
N ALA A 320 -2.53 -18.40 12.08
CA ALA A 320 -3.82 -18.69 12.68
C ALA A 320 -4.26 -17.58 13.64
N ARG A 321 -3.39 -17.23 14.59
CA ARG A 321 -3.60 -16.14 15.54
C ARG A 321 -2.27 -15.68 16.13
N GLY A 322 -2.16 -14.39 16.39
CA GLY A 322 -0.95 -13.83 17.00
C GLY A 322 0.02 -13.25 15.97
N SER A 323 0.78 -12.23 16.39
CA SER A 323 1.90 -11.67 15.62
C SER A 323 3.23 -11.89 16.35
N THR A 324 4.34 -11.82 15.62
CA THR A 324 5.69 -11.82 16.22
C THR A 324 5.84 -10.73 17.27
N GLU A 325 5.19 -9.59 17.05
CA GLU A 325 5.16 -8.47 17.98
C GLU A 325 4.42 -8.79 19.28
N GLN A 326 3.29 -9.49 19.21
CA GLN A 326 2.56 -9.91 20.41
C GLN A 326 3.35 -10.95 21.21
N VAL A 327 3.98 -11.92 20.53
CA VAL A 327 4.83 -12.92 21.20
C VAL A 327 6.05 -12.28 21.84
N ARG A 328 6.62 -11.25 21.19
CA ARG A 328 7.72 -10.47 21.76
C ARG A 328 7.33 -9.82 23.09
N GLN A 329 6.10 -9.35 23.24
CA GLN A 329 5.61 -8.81 24.51
C GLN A 329 5.35 -9.91 25.56
N LEU A 330 5.02 -11.13 25.15
CA LEU A 330 4.79 -12.27 26.05
C LEU A 330 6.09 -12.81 26.67
N ALA A 331 7.13 -13.05 25.85
CA ALA A 331 8.34 -13.75 26.27
C ALA A 331 9.66 -12.98 26.03
N GLY A 332 9.66 -11.93 25.22
CA GLY A 332 10.83 -11.10 24.94
C GLY A 332 10.93 -9.92 25.91
N MET A 333 10.59 -8.73 25.40
CA MET A 333 10.44 -7.49 26.17
C MET A 333 9.31 -6.67 25.57
N ARG A 334 8.62 -5.87 26.38
CA ARG A 334 7.56 -4.99 25.86
C ARG A 334 8.13 -3.78 25.12
N GLY A 335 9.22 -3.19 25.62
CA GLY A 335 9.94 -2.09 24.98
C GLY A 335 9.37 -0.71 25.26
N LEU A 336 9.53 0.22 24.31
CA LEU A 336 9.22 1.64 24.46
C LEU A 336 7.72 1.92 24.29
N MET A 337 7.18 2.77 25.16
CA MET A 337 5.77 3.18 25.14
C MET A 337 5.61 4.63 24.67
N ALA A 338 4.45 4.96 24.11
CA ALA A 338 4.09 6.32 23.73
C ALA A 338 3.16 6.98 24.76
N LYS A 339 3.40 8.27 25.03
CA LYS A 339 2.47 9.13 25.79
C LYS A 339 1.22 9.44 24.94
N PRO A 340 0.13 9.95 25.54
CA PRO A 340 -1.04 10.35 24.78
C PRO A 340 -0.75 11.42 23.70
N GLY A 341 0.22 12.30 23.97
CA GLY A 341 0.71 13.31 23.02
C GLY A 341 1.55 12.76 21.86
N GLY A 342 1.84 11.45 21.80
CA GLY A 342 2.62 10.82 20.73
C GLY A 342 4.14 10.75 20.99
N GLU A 343 4.64 11.46 22.01
CA GLU A 343 6.04 11.36 22.44
C GLU A 343 6.36 9.96 22.99
N ILE A 344 7.52 9.42 22.59
CA ILE A 344 8.03 8.15 23.11
C ILE A 344 8.67 8.38 24.49
N ILE A 345 8.35 7.51 25.45
CA ILE A 345 8.97 7.49 26.77
C ILE A 345 10.33 6.80 26.64
N GLU A 346 11.41 7.52 26.98
CA GLU A 346 12.79 7.03 26.85
C GLU A 346 13.12 5.82 27.74
N THR A 347 12.37 5.63 28.83
CA THR A 347 12.49 4.48 29.72
C THR A 347 11.69 3.29 29.18
N PRO A 348 12.35 2.21 28.71
CA PRO A 348 11.64 1.04 28.20
C PRO A 348 11.10 0.15 29.32
N ILE A 349 10.09 -0.64 28.98
CA ILE A 349 9.64 -1.77 29.80
C ILE A 349 10.50 -2.99 29.42
N LYS A 350 11.46 -3.33 30.29
CA LYS A 350 12.41 -4.43 30.08
C LYS A 350 11.76 -5.80 30.34
N ALA A 351 10.77 -5.82 31.22
CA ALA A 351 9.99 -7.01 31.53
C ALA A 351 9.07 -7.43 30.38
N ASN A 352 8.62 -8.68 30.42
CA ASN A 352 7.56 -9.23 29.58
C ASN A 352 6.37 -9.71 30.44
N PHE A 353 5.28 -10.15 29.80
CA PHE A 353 4.10 -10.60 30.53
C PHE A 353 4.34 -11.87 31.36
N ARG A 354 5.26 -12.74 30.95
CA ARG A 354 5.61 -13.95 31.72
C ARG A 354 6.33 -13.63 33.04
N GLU A 355 7.23 -12.64 33.01
CA GLU A 355 7.99 -12.15 34.17
C GLU A 355 7.12 -11.30 35.10
N GLY A 356 6.10 -10.63 34.54
CA GLY A 356 5.26 -9.68 35.24
C GLY A 356 5.82 -8.25 35.16
N LEU A 357 4.93 -7.27 35.26
CA LEU A 357 5.28 -5.85 35.15
C LEU A 357 5.33 -5.21 36.54
N LYS A 358 6.33 -4.35 36.78
CA LYS A 358 6.34 -3.49 37.97
C LYS A 358 5.23 -2.45 37.88
N VAL A 359 4.84 -1.87 39.01
CA VAL A 359 3.76 -0.87 39.08
C VAL A 359 3.99 0.30 38.11
N LEU A 360 5.22 0.83 38.04
CA LEU A 360 5.56 1.93 37.13
C LEU A 360 5.55 1.52 35.65
N GLU A 361 5.99 0.30 35.33
CA GLU A 361 5.97 -0.24 33.97
C GLU A 361 4.52 -0.46 33.50
N TYR A 362 3.69 -1.03 34.37
CA TYR A 362 2.26 -1.20 34.13
C TYR A 362 1.57 0.14 33.92
N PHE A 363 1.78 1.10 34.83
CA PHE A 363 1.21 2.45 34.73
C PHE A 363 1.62 3.16 33.43
N SER A 364 2.90 3.08 33.06
CA SER A 364 3.40 3.64 31.80
C SER A 364 2.69 3.03 30.59
N SER A 365 2.47 1.70 30.61
CA SER A 365 1.74 1.00 29.56
C SER A 365 0.25 1.39 29.46
N THR A 366 -0.38 1.86 30.53
CA THR A 366 -1.81 2.20 30.50
C THR A 366 -2.13 3.42 29.62
N HIS A 367 -1.16 4.33 29.43
CA HIS A 367 -1.35 5.53 28.61
C HIS A 367 -1.64 5.18 27.16
N GLY A 368 -0.79 4.31 26.57
CA GLY A 368 -0.96 3.86 25.20
C GLY A 368 -2.23 3.02 25.03
N ALA A 369 -2.52 2.11 25.97
CA ALA A 369 -3.70 1.26 25.90
C ALA A 369 -5.01 2.06 25.95
N ARG A 370 -5.10 3.05 26.86
CA ARG A 370 -6.28 3.93 26.96
C ARG A 370 -6.46 4.78 25.71
N LYS A 371 -5.37 5.32 25.15
CA LYS A 371 -5.42 6.08 23.89
C LYS A 371 -5.91 5.18 22.75
N GLY A 372 -5.36 3.98 22.60
CA GLY A 372 -5.79 3.04 21.55
C GLY A 372 -7.28 2.68 21.63
N LEU A 373 -7.81 2.46 22.84
CA LEU A 373 -9.25 2.25 23.06
C LEU A 373 -10.09 3.47 22.67
N ALA A 374 -9.70 4.65 23.13
CA ALA A 374 -10.43 5.89 22.85
C ALA A 374 -10.41 6.23 21.36
N ASP A 375 -9.26 6.09 20.70
CA ASP A 375 -9.11 6.34 19.27
C ASP A 375 -9.96 5.35 18.45
N THR A 376 -9.99 4.07 18.84
CA THR A 376 -10.82 3.07 18.14
C THR A 376 -12.31 3.41 18.24
N ALA A 377 -12.78 3.79 19.43
CA ALA A 377 -14.17 4.17 19.65
C ALA A 377 -14.58 5.42 18.87
N LEU A 378 -13.71 6.44 18.81
CA LEU A 378 -14.02 7.71 18.13
C LEU A 378 -13.86 7.62 16.60
N LYS A 379 -12.78 7.01 16.12
CA LYS A 379 -12.43 7.03 14.68
C LYS A 379 -13.26 6.07 13.83
N THR A 380 -13.93 5.09 14.44
CA THR A 380 -14.86 4.20 13.73
C THR A 380 -16.01 4.99 13.09
N ALA A 381 -16.50 6.04 13.77
CA ALA A 381 -17.55 6.91 13.23
C ALA A 381 -17.06 7.70 12.00
N ASP A 382 -15.81 8.18 12.02
CA ASP A 382 -15.21 8.92 10.90
C ASP A 382 -15.08 8.04 9.65
N SER A 383 -14.72 6.77 9.82
CA SER A 383 -14.62 5.81 8.71
C SER A 383 -15.98 5.53 8.07
N GLY A 384 -17.00 5.23 8.89
CA GLY A 384 -18.37 5.04 8.40
C GLY A 384 -18.89 6.26 7.65
N TYR A 385 -18.58 7.47 8.15
CA TYR A 385 -18.92 8.72 7.50
C TYR A 385 -18.20 8.93 6.17
N LEU A 386 -16.93 8.53 6.06
CA LEU A 386 -16.18 8.55 4.79
C LEU A 386 -16.80 7.59 3.78
N THR A 387 -17.11 6.35 4.17
CA THR A 387 -17.75 5.35 3.30
C THR A 387 -19.07 5.87 2.74
N ARG A 388 -19.87 6.54 3.59
CA ARG A 388 -21.11 7.18 3.16
C ARG A 388 -20.87 8.24 2.08
N LYS A 389 -19.92 9.15 2.30
CA LYS A 389 -19.55 10.18 1.31
C LYS A 389 -19.06 9.61 -0.01
N LEU A 390 -18.26 8.54 0.06
CA LEU A 390 -17.78 7.83 -1.12
C LEU A 390 -18.94 7.23 -1.92
N ALA A 391 -19.90 6.60 -1.25
CA ALA A 391 -21.08 6.06 -1.91
C ALA A 391 -21.92 7.18 -2.56
N ASP A 392 -22.11 8.30 -1.86
CA ASP A 392 -22.91 9.43 -2.37
C ASP A 392 -22.31 10.08 -3.62
N VAL A 393 -20.97 10.16 -3.75
CA VAL A 393 -20.32 10.69 -4.95
C VAL A 393 -20.28 9.67 -6.09
N ALA A 394 -20.16 8.38 -5.78
CA ALA A 394 -19.94 7.33 -6.77
C ALA A 394 -21.20 6.57 -7.22
N GLN A 395 -22.34 6.73 -6.54
CA GLN A 395 -23.57 5.98 -6.83
C GLN A 395 -24.09 6.07 -8.27
N THR A 396 -23.75 7.13 -9.02
CA THR A 396 -24.17 7.27 -10.43
C THR A 396 -23.27 6.51 -11.40
N VAL A 397 -22.18 5.90 -10.92
CA VAL A 397 -21.22 5.18 -11.75
C VAL A 397 -21.64 3.72 -11.86
N VAL A 398 -22.33 3.42 -12.96
CA VAL A 398 -22.76 2.08 -13.40
C VAL A 398 -22.06 1.75 -14.71
N VAL A 399 -21.83 0.46 -14.98
CA VAL A 399 -21.33 0.03 -16.30
C VAL A 399 -22.46 0.14 -17.32
N SER A 400 -22.40 1.13 -18.21
CA SER A 400 -23.51 1.48 -19.12
C SER A 400 -23.35 0.91 -20.54
N GLU A 401 -22.10 0.80 -21.00
CA GLU A 401 -21.76 0.43 -22.37
C GLU A 401 -20.51 -0.46 -22.41
N ILE A 402 -20.26 -1.10 -23.56
CA ILE A 402 -19.12 -2.00 -23.75
C ILE A 402 -17.81 -1.22 -23.91
N ASP A 403 -17.78 -0.29 -24.88
CA ASP A 403 -16.60 0.49 -25.22
C ASP A 403 -16.95 1.96 -25.46
N CYS A 404 -16.28 2.86 -24.75
CA CYS A 404 -16.42 4.31 -24.98
C CYS A 404 -15.52 4.84 -26.11
N GLY A 405 -14.73 3.98 -26.77
CA GLY A 405 -13.86 4.33 -27.89
C GLY A 405 -12.58 5.10 -27.55
N THR A 406 -12.27 5.30 -26.27
CA THR A 406 -11.07 6.06 -25.87
C THR A 406 -9.76 5.33 -26.24
N ASP A 407 -8.83 6.06 -26.85
CA ASP A 407 -7.43 5.66 -27.09
C ASP A 407 -6.50 6.04 -25.90
N GLN A 408 -7.04 6.72 -24.89
CA GLN A 408 -6.27 7.18 -23.75
C GLN A 408 -6.22 6.11 -22.66
N GLY A 409 -5.04 5.88 -22.10
CA GLY A 409 -4.82 4.93 -21.02
C GLY A 409 -3.82 5.44 -19.99
N VAL A 410 -3.69 4.69 -18.90
CA VAL A 410 -2.77 4.99 -17.79
C VAL A 410 -1.60 4.02 -17.84
N ASP A 411 -0.39 4.54 -17.74
CA ASP A 411 0.82 3.72 -17.67
C ASP A 411 0.92 3.08 -16.26
N LYS A 412 0.97 1.75 -16.20
CA LYS A 412 1.24 0.97 -14.98
C LYS A 412 2.69 0.47 -14.98
N ARG A 413 3.32 0.54 -13.81
CA ARG A 413 4.71 0.16 -13.51
C ARG A 413 4.79 -0.55 -12.18
N SER A 414 5.83 -1.35 -11.99
CA SER A 414 6.15 -1.92 -10.67
C SER A 414 6.41 -0.79 -9.67
N VAL A 415 5.86 -0.93 -8.47
CA VAL A 415 6.00 0.08 -7.42
C VAL A 415 7.06 -0.40 -6.42
N PHE A 416 8.12 0.40 -6.28
CA PHE A 416 9.24 0.12 -5.39
C PHE A 416 9.14 0.93 -4.10
N LYS A 417 9.47 0.31 -2.97
CA LYS A 417 9.64 0.96 -1.68
C LYS A 417 11.08 0.75 -1.22
N GLY A 418 11.94 1.72 -1.52
CA GLY A 418 13.38 1.51 -1.47
C GLY A 418 13.78 0.45 -2.50
N GLU A 419 14.51 -0.57 -2.06
CA GLU A 419 14.97 -1.67 -2.92
C GLU A 419 13.93 -2.80 -3.09
N LYS A 420 12.87 -2.81 -2.27
CA LYS A 420 11.87 -3.88 -2.29
C LYS A 420 10.74 -3.55 -3.27
N VAL A 421 10.43 -4.49 -4.16
CA VAL A 421 9.20 -4.46 -4.97
C VAL A 421 8.02 -4.61 -4.02
N GLU A 422 7.20 -3.56 -3.90
CA GLU A 422 5.99 -3.58 -3.08
C GLU A 422 4.81 -4.13 -3.89
N ILE A 423 4.72 -3.76 -5.17
CA ILE A 423 3.73 -4.30 -6.12
C ILE A 423 4.42 -4.64 -7.43
N SER A 424 4.22 -5.87 -7.89
CA SER A 424 4.73 -6.36 -9.17
C SER A 424 3.91 -5.80 -10.34
N LEU A 425 4.49 -5.76 -11.53
CA LEU A 425 3.75 -5.28 -12.70
C LEU A 425 2.54 -6.17 -12.95
N ALA A 426 2.68 -7.50 -12.77
CA ALA A 426 1.61 -8.46 -12.98
C ALA A 426 0.40 -8.19 -12.07
N GLU A 427 0.63 -7.86 -10.79
CA GLU A 427 -0.45 -7.52 -9.85
C GLU A 427 -1.15 -6.22 -10.23
N GLY A 428 -0.41 -5.23 -10.74
CA GLY A 428 -0.97 -3.93 -11.16
C GLY A 428 -1.84 -3.98 -12.43
N ILE A 429 -1.54 -4.90 -13.35
CA ILE A 429 -2.26 -5.04 -14.63
C ILE A 429 -3.32 -6.14 -14.64
N ARG A 430 -3.35 -7.03 -13.62
CA ARG A 430 -4.33 -8.11 -13.51
C ARG A 430 -5.75 -7.58 -13.57
N GLY A 431 -6.57 -8.16 -14.45
CA GLY A 431 -7.98 -7.78 -14.62
C GLY A 431 -8.18 -6.38 -15.22
N ARG A 432 -7.17 -5.84 -15.90
CA ARG A 432 -7.26 -4.61 -16.70
C ARG A 432 -7.29 -4.95 -18.19
N VAL A 433 -7.69 -3.98 -19.00
CA VAL A 433 -7.70 -4.11 -20.47
C VAL A 433 -6.53 -3.31 -21.04
N VAL A 434 -5.77 -3.92 -21.97
CA VAL A 434 -4.64 -3.24 -22.61
C VAL A 434 -5.12 -2.18 -23.61
N CYS A 435 -4.44 -1.04 -23.61
CA CYS A 435 -4.74 0.06 -24.54
C CYS A 435 -4.04 -0.12 -25.89
N ASP A 436 -2.84 -0.71 -25.89
CA ASP A 436 -1.97 -0.88 -27.05
C ASP A 436 -1.70 -2.37 -27.32
N ASP A 437 -1.35 -2.72 -28.56
CA ASP A 437 -0.91 -4.08 -28.91
C ASP A 437 0.42 -4.41 -28.23
N ILE A 438 0.48 -5.52 -27.49
CA ILE A 438 1.70 -5.99 -26.84
C ILE A 438 2.36 -7.04 -27.73
N ARG A 439 3.61 -6.78 -28.12
CA ARG A 439 4.43 -7.67 -28.94
C ARG A 439 5.65 -8.14 -28.19
N HIS A 440 6.05 -9.38 -28.40
CA HIS A 440 7.24 -9.96 -27.79
C HIS A 440 8.49 -9.09 -28.10
N PRO A 441 9.31 -8.72 -27.11
CA PRO A 441 10.43 -7.79 -27.32
C PRO A 441 11.45 -8.26 -28.37
N GLN A 442 11.74 -9.57 -28.40
CA GLN A 442 12.71 -10.18 -29.32
C GLN A 442 12.09 -10.64 -30.65
N THR A 443 11.04 -11.48 -30.61
CA THR A 443 10.46 -12.09 -31.82
C THR A 443 9.51 -11.16 -32.59
N LYS A 444 9.06 -10.06 -31.97
CA LYS A 444 8.03 -9.13 -32.49
C LYS A 444 6.67 -9.77 -32.77
N GLU A 445 6.45 -11.00 -32.33
CA GLU A 445 5.17 -11.68 -32.42
C GLU A 445 4.14 -11.00 -31.51
N MET A 446 2.88 -10.96 -31.95
CA MET A 446 1.79 -10.36 -31.18
C MET A 446 1.39 -11.29 -30.05
N LEU A 447 1.53 -10.83 -28.81
CA LEU A 447 1.14 -11.59 -27.61
C LEU A 447 -0.31 -11.28 -27.24
N ILE A 448 -0.65 -9.99 -27.18
CA ILE A 448 -1.95 -9.52 -26.70
C ILE A 448 -2.41 -8.39 -27.61
N LYS A 449 -3.62 -8.54 -28.16
CA LYS A 449 -4.27 -7.50 -28.96
C LYS A 449 -4.76 -6.38 -28.06
N ARG A 450 -4.76 -5.16 -28.60
CA ARG A 450 -5.48 -4.02 -28.05
C ARG A 450 -6.91 -4.42 -27.64
N ASN A 451 -7.41 -3.83 -26.55
CA ASN A 451 -8.73 -4.10 -25.98
C ASN A 451 -8.94 -5.52 -25.43
N SER A 452 -7.88 -6.31 -25.27
CA SER A 452 -7.98 -7.62 -24.61
C SER A 452 -7.87 -7.49 -23.09
N LEU A 453 -8.64 -8.30 -22.37
CA LEU A 453 -8.55 -8.45 -20.93
C LEU A 453 -7.25 -9.18 -20.55
N VAL A 454 -6.53 -8.66 -19.57
CA VAL A 454 -5.31 -9.27 -19.04
C VAL A 454 -5.67 -10.23 -17.91
N SER A 455 -5.55 -11.52 -18.17
CA SER A 455 -5.63 -12.56 -17.14
C SER A 455 -4.38 -12.57 -16.25
N ALA A 456 -4.44 -13.27 -15.11
CA ALA A 456 -3.28 -13.39 -14.21
C ALA A 456 -2.06 -14.05 -14.87
N ASP A 457 -2.27 -14.97 -15.81
CA ASP A 457 -1.18 -15.66 -16.52
C ASP A 457 -0.55 -14.81 -17.60
N MET A 458 -1.39 -14.08 -18.34
CA MET A 458 -0.92 -13.07 -19.30
C MET A 458 -0.09 -12.01 -18.56
N ALA A 459 -0.53 -11.60 -17.38
CA ALA A 459 0.18 -10.63 -16.55
C ALA A 459 1.56 -11.13 -16.10
N LYS A 460 1.67 -12.40 -15.68
CA LYS A 460 2.97 -13.02 -15.35
C LYS A 460 3.87 -13.16 -16.57
N THR A 461 3.33 -13.62 -17.70
CA THR A 461 4.08 -13.76 -18.95
C THR A 461 4.67 -12.42 -19.39
N ILE A 462 3.89 -11.35 -19.27
CA ILE A 462 4.36 -9.98 -19.48
C ILE A 462 5.53 -9.63 -18.55
N GLU A 463 5.40 -9.93 -17.25
CA GLU A 463 6.44 -9.59 -16.27
C GLU A 463 7.73 -10.39 -16.51
N ASP A 464 7.61 -11.68 -16.84
CA ASP A 464 8.72 -12.58 -17.17
C ASP A 464 9.47 -12.15 -18.45
N LEU A 465 8.75 -11.54 -19.40
CA LEU A 465 9.34 -10.95 -20.60
C LEU A 465 10.09 -9.63 -20.34
N GLY A 466 10.04 -9.10 -19.11
CA GLY A 466 10.81 -7.93 -18.69
C GLY A 466 10.23 -6.58 -19.11
N PHE A 467 8.91 -6.49 -19.38
CA PHE A 467 8.28 -5.20 -19.63
C PHE A 467 8.34 -4.31 -18.38
N GLN A 468 8.80 -3.07 -18.53
CA GLN A 468 8.90 -2.12 -17.41
C GLN A 468 7.59 -1.36 -17.16
N LYS A 469 6.84 -1.09 -18.24
CA LYS A 469 5.57 -0.36 -18.17
C LYS A 469 4.60 -0.83 -19.24
N ILE A 470 3.30 -0.77 -18.92
CA ILE A 470 2.21 -1.09 -19.84
C ILE A 470 1.11 -0.05 -19.71
N ARG A 471 0.56 0.36 -20.85
CA ARG A 471 -0.60 1.22 -20.90
C ARG A 471 -1.89 0.40 -20.84
N VAL A 472 -2.70 0.67 -19.82
CA VAL A 472 -4.00 0.02 -19.62
C VAL A 472 -5.13 1.05 -19.66
N ARG A 473 -6.34 0.61 -20.03
CA ARG A 473 -7.54 1.44 -19.91
C ARG A 473 -7.92 1.60 -18.44
N SER A 474 -8.53 2.74 -18.11
CA SER A 474 -8.86 3.12 -16.73
C SER A 474 -10.15 3.93 -16.67
N GLY A 475 -10.85 3.85 -15.53
CA GLY A 475 -11.97 4.73 -15.22
C GLY A 475 -11.61 6.23 -15.22
N LEU A 476 -10.32 6.60 -15.11
CA LEU A 476 -9.85 7.98 -15.21
C LEU A 476 -9.94 8.55 -16.64
N THR A 477 -9.66 7.72 -17.64
CA THR A 477 -9.61 8.09 -19.06
C THR A 477 -10.89 7.75 -19.82
N CYS A 478 -11.86 7.14 -19.14
CA CYS A 478 -13.17 6.78 -19.69
C CYS A 478 -13.92 8.01 -20.20
N GLU A 479 -14.50 7.87 -21.39
CA GLU A 479 -15.24 8.92 -22.10
C GLU A 479 -16.72 8.62 -22.28
N SER A 480 -17.21 7.57 -21.61
CA SER A 480 -18.63 7.25 -21.55
C SER A 480 -19.47 8.42 -21.02
N ASP A 481 -20.64 8.64 -21.61
CA ASP A 481 -21.55 9.73 -21.26
C ASP A 481 -22.24 9.49 -19.90
N SER A 482 -22.52 8.24 -19.56
CA SER A 482 -23.15 7.85 -18.31
C SER A 482 -22.36 6.73 -17.63
N GLY A 483 -21.82 6.99 -16.44
CA GLY A 483 -21.09 5.98 -15.66
C GLY A 483 -19.71 5.62 -16.22
N CYS A 484 -19.49 4.35 -16.57
CA CYS A 484 -18.21 3.83 -17.08
C CYS A 484 -18.44 2.73 -18.12
N CYS A 485 -17.54 2.58 -19.10
CA CYS A 485 -17.62 1.45 -20.03
C CYS A 485 -16.92 0.19 -19.48
N GLN A 486 -17.38 -0.97 -19.96
CA GLN A 486 -16.89 -2.30 -19.57
C GLN A 486 -15.37 -2.42 -19.74
N LEU A 487 -14.85 -1.97 -20.90
CA LEU A 487 -13.41 -2.08 -21.20
C LEU A 487 -12.53 -1.14 -20.37
N CYS A 488 -13.02 0.03 -19.93
CA CYS A 488 -12.25 0.92 -19.06
C CYS A 488 -12.19 0.43 -17.61
N TYR A 489 -13.22 -0.28 -17.14
CA TYR A 489 -13.24 -0.88 -15.81
C TYR A 489 -12.42 -2.17 -15.72
N GLY A 490 -12.49 -3.01 -16.75
CA GLY A 490 -11.83 -4.31 -16.77
C GLY A 490 -12.65 -5.41 -16.10
N ALA A 491 -11.98 -6.39 -15.52
CA ALA A 491 -12.64 -7.52 -14.88
C ALA A 491 -13.32 -7.15 -13.55
N ASP A 492 -14.43 -7.82 -13.26
CA ASP A 492 -14.91 -7.97 -11.89
C ASP A 492 -13.92 -8.86 -11.13
N LEU A 493 -13.29 -8.32 -10.10
CA LEU A 493 -12.28 -9.02 -9.32
C LEU A 493 -12.86 -10.18 -8.49
N SER A 494 -14.17 -10.19 -8.25
CA SER A 494 -14.83 -11.27 -7.51
C SER A 494 -15.06 -12.53 -8.36
N ARG A 495 -15.13 -12.37 -9.69
CA ARG A 495 -15.37 -13.46 -10.65
C ARG A 495 -14.19 -13.71 -11.59
N GLU A 496 -13.24 -12.78 -11.66
CA GLU A 496 -12.12 -12.74 -12.62
C GLU A 496 -12.53 -12.68 -14.10
N GLU A 497 -13.79 -12.37 -14.35
CA GLU A 497 -14.38 -12.23 -15.68
C GLU A 497 -14.63 -10.76 -16.02
N MET A 498 -14.88 -10.49 -17.30
CA MET A 498 -15.25 -9.15 -17.77
C MET A 498 -16.49 -8.64 -17.01
N VAL A 499 -16.47 -7.40 -16.53
CA VAL A 499 -17.58 -6.85 -15.74
C VAL A 499 -18.90 -6.86 -16.51
N GLU A 500 -20.01 -7.21 -15.88
CA GLU A 500 -21.32 -7.21 -16.54
C GLU A 500 -21.87 -5.79 -16.73
N LEU A 501 -22.64 -5.60 -17.82
CA LEU A 501 -23.41 -4.36 -18.03
C LEU A 501 -24.46 -4.21 -16.92
N GLY A 502 -24.59 -3.00 -16.40
CA GLY A 502 -25.47 -2.67 -15.28
C GLY A 502 -24.84 -2.85 -13.90
N LEU A 503 -23.60 -3.33 -13.77
CA LEU A 503 -22.97 -3.45 -12.46
C LEU A 503 -22.69 -2.07 -11.84
N ALA A 504 -23.09 -1.87 -10.58
CA ALA A 504 -22.91 -0.62 -9.84
C ALA A 504 -21.46 -0.48 -9.29
N VAL A 505 -20.49 -0.35 -10.20
CA VAL A 505 -19.05 -0.29 -9.87
C VAL A 505 -18.68 0.86 -8.94
N GLY A 506 -19.42 1.96 -8.96
CA GLY A 506 -19.20 3.08 -8.04
C GLY A 506 -19.48 2.74 -6.57
N ILE A 507 -20.54 1.97 -6.29
CA ILE A 507 -20.85 1.52 -4.92
C ILE A 507 -19.80 0.49 -4.46
N ILE A 508 -19.42 -0.43 -5.35
CA ILE A 508 -18.37 -1.42 -5.07
C ILE A 508 -17.04 -0.71 -4.75
N ALA A 509 -16.68 0.32 -5.52
CA ALA A 509 -15.48 1.12 -5.28
C ALA A 509 -15.53 1.85 -3.93
N ALA A 510 -16.68 2.47 -3.60
CA ALA A 510 -16.87 3.15 -2.32
C ALA A 510 -16.72 2.20 -1.12
N GLN A 511 -17.32 1.01 -1.19
CA GLN A 511 -17.22 -0.02 -0.14
C GLN A 511 -15.81 -0.60 -0.06
N SER A 512 -15.16 -0.87 -1.20
CA SER A 512 -13.81 -1.41 -1.27
C SER A 512 -12.73 -0.47 -0.71
N ILE A 513 -13.03 0.83 -0.60
CA ILE A 513 -12.18 1.82 0.06
C ILE A 513 -12.62 2.01 1.52
N GLY A 514 -13.92 2.12 1.76
CA GLY A 514 -14.47 2.47 3.07
C GLY A 514 -14.41 1.36 4.13
N GLU A 515 -14.71 0.11 3.76
CA GLU A 515 -14.66 -1.03 4.68
C GLU A 515 -13.23 -1.22 5.25
N PRO A 516 -12.17 -1.30 4.40
CA PRO A 516 -10.82 -1.42 4.93
C PRO A 516 -10.37 -0.17 5.68
N GLY A 517 -10.91 1.01 5.34
CA GLY A 517 -10.70 2.26 6.09
C GLY A 517 -11.04 2.12 7.57
N THR A 518 -12.07 1.33 7.90
CA THR A 518 -12.49 1.07 9.29
C THR A 518 -11.52 0.13 9.98
N GLN A 519 -10.95 -0.83 9.24
CA GLN A 519 -9.90 -1.69 9.75
C GLN A 519 -8.62 -0.92 10.09
N LEU A 520 -8.27 0.14 9.34
CA LEU A 520 -7.12 1.00 9.65
C LEU A 520 -7.26 1.61 11.04
N THR A 521 -8.47 2.03 11.41
CA THR A 521 -8.75 2.64 12.72
C THR A 521 -8.74 1.59 13.83
N MET A 522 -9.29 0.39 13.58
CA MET A 522 -9.36 -0.68 14.59
C MET A 522 -8.02 -1.36 14.89
N ARG A 523 -7.13 -1.51 13.90
CA ARG A 523 -5.78 -2.12 14.12
C ARG A 523 -4.90 -1.32 15.07
N THR A 524 -5.19 -0.04 15.26
CA THR A 524 -4.55 0.81 16.28
C THR A 524 -4.69 0.22 17.67
N PHE A 525 -5.79 -0.48 17.98
CA PHE A 525 -6.00 -1.10 19.29
C PHE A 525 -4.91 -2.12 19.65
N HIS A 526 -4.46 -2.93 18.69
CA HIS A 526 -3.48 -3.98 18.92
C HIS A 526 -2.03 -3.49 19.01
N ILE A 527 -1.76 -2.30 18.46
CA ILE A 527 -0.44 -1.66 18.44
C ILE A 527 -0.35 -0.53 19.49
N GLY A 528 -1.51 -0.04 19.96
CA GLY A 528 -1.73 1.10 20.85
C GLY A 528 -1.07 0.93 22.21
N GLY A 529 0.24 1.13 22.25
CA GLY A 529 1.07 0.89 23.42
C GLY A 529 2.54 0.91 23.05
N THR A 530 2.93 0.14 22.04
CA THR A 530 4.33 -0.02 21.61
C THR A 530 4.69 0.96 20.50
N ALA A 531 5.71 1.79 20.76
CA ALA A 531 6.30 2.60 19.71
C ALA A 531 7.08 1.70 18.74
N THR A 532 6.72 1.75 17.45
CA THR A 532 7.45 1.08 16.38
C THR A 532 8.13 2.16 15.55
N HIS A 533 9.43 2.33 15.76
CA HIS A 533 10.28 3.19 14.96
C HIS A 533 11.07 2.29 14.00
N ALA A 534 11.04 2.59 12.71
CA ALA A 534 11.93 1.92 11.77
C ALA A 534 13.35 2.44 12.02
N SER A 535 14.27 1.56 12.42
CA SER A 535 15.68 1.91 12.53
C SER A 535 16.17 2.40 11.18
N VAL A 536 16.81 3.57 11.18
CA VAL A 536 17.48 4.10 9.99
C VAL A 536 18.94 3.73 10.09
N ASP A 537 19.42 2.94 9.13
CA ASP A 537 20.82 2.54 9.10
C ASP A 537 21.73 3.75 8.89
N LYS A 538 22.86 3.74 9.60
CA LYS A 538 23.90 4.78 9.53
C LYS A 538 24.74 4.65 8.25
N ASP A 539 24.67 3.50 7.59
CA ASP A 539 25.47 3.12 6.44
C ASP A 539 24.59 2.61 5.29
N ILE A 540 24.86 3.07 4.07
CA ILE A 540 24.25 2.51 2.85
C ILE A 540 25.19 1.43 2.32
N LYS A 541 24.68 0.21 2.09
CA LYS A 541 25.46 -0.93 1.57
C LYS A 541 25.05 -1.27 0.15
N ILE A 542 26.02 -1.70 -0.63
CA ILE A 542 25.80 -2.14 -2.01
C ILE A 542 25.12 -3.50 -2.05
N SER A 543 24.00 -3.60 -2.76
CA SER A 543 23.18 -4.81 -2.87
C SER A 543 23.72 -5.82 -3.89
N ARG A 544 24.43 -5.37 -4.94
CA ARG A 544 24.88 -6.19 -6.08
C ARG A 544 26.32 -5.88 -6.49
N ALA A 545 27.02 -6.88 -7.00
CA ALA A 545 28.35 -6.67 -7.57
C ALA A 545 28.25 -5.85 -8.87
N GLY A 546 29.17 -4.91 -9.07
CA GLY A 546 29.14 -3.99 -10.20
C GLY A 546 30.21 -2.92 -10.09
N THR A 547 30.18 -1.94 -10.99
CA THR A 547 31.06 -0.76 -10.96
C THR A 547 30.28 0.44 -10.47
N VAL A 548 30.84 1.18 -9.51
CA VAL A 548 30.22 2.41 -8.98
C VAL A 548 30.42 3.53 -10.01
N LYS A 549 29.35 4.27 -10.32
CA LYS A 549 29.37 5.43 -11.22
C LYS A 549 28.63 6.59 -10.57
N TYR A 550 29.29 7.73 -10.42
CA TYR A 550 28.65 8.92 -9.86
C TYR A 550 27.72 9.57 -10.88
N GLY A 551 26.54 9.99 -10.42
CA GLY A 551 25.59 10.76 -11.22
C GLY A 551 26.02 12.22 -11.38
N GLU A 552 25.57 12.87 -12.45
CA GLU A 552 25.91 14.27 -12.75
C GLU A 552 25.44 15.26 -11.67
N SER A 553 24.43 14.90 -10.89
CA SER A 553 23.89 15.70 -9.80
C SER A 553 24.69 15.59 -8.49
N LEU A 554 25.62 14.62 -8.38
CA LEU A 554 26.41 14.39 -7.18
C LEU A 554 27.58 15.37 -7.12
N ARG A 555 27.53 16.29 -6.17
CA ARG A 555 28.63 17.22 -5.89
C ARG A 555 29.35 16.78 -4.62
N LEU A 556 30.66 16.62 -4.72
CA LEU A 556 31.52 16.17 -3.64
C LEU A 556 32.53 17.23 -3.27
N VAL A 557 32.84 17.30 -1.98
CA VAL A 557 33.87 18.16 -1.42
C VAL A 557 34.75 17.33 -0.50
N THR A 558 36.07 17.50 -0.61
CA THR A 558 37.04 16.79 0.22
C THR A 558 37.30 17.58 1.50
N ASN A 559 37.03 16.96 2.66
CA ASN A 559 37.30 17.56 3.97
C ASN A 559 38.81 17.49 4.32
N ILE A 560 39.20 18.17 5.40
CA ILE A 560 40.57 18.18 5.96
C ILE A 560 41.09 16.76 6.25
N ASP A 561 40.20 15.87 6.67
CA ASP A 561 40.52 14.46 6.97
C ASP A 561 40.66 13.58 5.71
N GLY A 562 40.54 14.16 4.51
CA GLY A 562 40.64 13.43 3.24
C GLY A 562 39.38 12.67 2.83
N GLU A 563 38.29 12.79 3.59
CA GLU A 563 37.01 12.15 3.27
C GLU A 563 36.22 12.94 2.21
N SER A 564 35.57 12.22 1.28
CA SER A 564 34.69 12.81 0.26
C SER A 564 33.28 12.94 0.79
N ILE A 565 32.82 14.18 1.00
CA ILE A 565 31.51 14.49 1.58
C ILE A 565 30.56 14.98 0.49
N ALA A 566 29.35 14.42 0.47
CA ALA A 566 28.29 14.85 -0.44
C ALA A 566 27.67 16.20 -0.01
N VAL A 567 27.74 17.20 -0.89
CA VAL A 567 27.13 18.54 -0.67
C VAL A 567 25.85 18.77 -1.49
N SER A 568 25.56 17.88 -2.44
CA SER A 568 24.31 17.87 -3.21
C SER A 568 23.18 17.20 -2.42
N SER A 569 21.98 17.79 -2.45
CA SER A 569 20.77 17.19 -1.85
C SER A 569 20.13 16.07 -2.68
N LYS A 570 20.52 15.94 -3.97
CA LYS A 570 20.05 14.93 -4.93
C LYS A 570 21.22 14.16 -5.56
N GLY A 571 22.23 13.84 -4.78
CA GLY A 571 23.35 13.03 -5.26
C GLY A 571 22.87 11.62 -5.58
N GLU A 572 23.09 11.16 -6.81
CA GLU A 572 22.80 9.78 -7.22
C GLU A 572 24.11 9.04 -7.48
N VAL A 573 24.16 7.78 -7.05
CA VAL A 573 25.24 6.86 -7.38
C VAL A 573 24.63 5.64 -8.04
N PHE A 574 25.07 5.35 -9.25
CA PHE A 574 24.64 4.21 -10.03
C PHE A 574 25.61 3.05 -9.84
N ILE A 575 25.08 1.83 -9.83
CA ILE A 575 25.88 0.61 -9.94
C ILE A 575 25.65 0.07 -11.34
N VAL A 576 26.70 -0.01 -12.15
CA VAL A 576 26.61 -0.43 -13.56
C VAL A 576 27.29 -1.78 -13.79
N ASP A 577 26.78 -2.54 -14.76
CA ASP A 577 27.45 -3.74 -15.27
C ASP A 577 28.57 -3.39 -16.27
N LYS A 578 29.24 -4.39 -16.82
CA LYS A 578 30.27 -4.28 -17.86
C LYS A 578 29.80 -3.55 -19.12
N ASP A 579 28.51 -3.58 -19.41
CA ASP A 579 27.87 -2.93 -20.57
C ASP A 579 27.26 -1.54 -20.25
N ASP A 580 27.63 -0.94 -19.10
CA ASP A 580 27.15 0.38 -18.63
C ASP A 580 25.63 0.46 -18.36
N ASN A 581 24.94 -0.69 -18.30
CA ASN A 581 23.56 -0.78 -17.87
C ASN A 581 23.45 -0.57 -16.34
N VAL A 582 22.54 0.31 -15.91
CA VAL A 582 22.28 0.59 -14.50
C VAL A 582 21.60 -0.61 -13.84
N LEU A 583 22.29 -1.26 -12.91
CA LEU A 583 21.82 -2.38 -12.10
C LEU A 583 21.12 -1.92 -10.82
N ASP A 584 21.62 -0.84 -10.22
CA ASP A 584 21.07 -0.26 -8.99
C ASP A 584 21.30 1.26 -8.94
N THR A 585 20.45 1.98 -8.21
CA THR A 585 20.53 3.44 -8.03
C THR A 585 20.37 3.80 -6.56
N HIS A 586 21.40 4.38 -5.97
CA HIS A 586 21.38 4.82 -4.58
C HIS A 586 21.34 6.36 -4.50
N LEU A 587 20.37 6.88 -3.73
CA LEU A 587 20.29 8.30 -3.39
C LEU A 587 21.19 8.58 -2.19
N ILE A 588 22.17 9.45 -2.36
CA ILE A 588 23.16 9.82 -1.34
C ILE A 588 22.63 11.02 -0.53
N PRO A 589 22.46 10.88 0.80
CA PRO A 589 22.05 11.98 1.66
C PRO A 589 23.09 13.11 1.72
N LEU A 590 22.60 14.33 1.93
CA LEU A 590 23.46 15.48 2.19
C LEU A 590 24.33 15.23 3.44
N GLY A 591 25.64 15.45 3.30
CA GLY A 591 26.63 15.26 4.35
C GLY A 591 27.08 13.82 4.55
N ALA A 592 26.67 12.89 3.69
CA ALA A 592 27.20 11.54 3.71
C ALA A 592 28.68 11.50 3.28
N SER A 593 29.49 10.75 4.00
CA SER A 593 30.89 10.44 3.70
C SER A 593 30.94 9.21 2.80
N LEU A 594 31.33 9.39 1.53
CA LEU A 594 31.48 8.29 0.58
C LEU A 594 32.78 7.51 0.86
N LYS A 595 32.66 6.18 0.93
CA LYS A 595 33.79 5.26 1.14
C LYS A 595 34.31 4.62 -0.14
N LEU A 596 33.58 4.76 -1.24
CA LEU A 596 33.93 4.19 -2.55
C LEU A 596 34.07 5.29 -3.59
N GLU A 597 35.18 5.26 -4.32
CA GLU A 597 35.48 6.20 -5.42
C GLU A 597 34.70 5.87 -6.71
N ASP A 598 34.60 6.85 -7.59
CA ASP A 598 34.01 6.70 -8.92
C ASP A 598 34.81 5.68 -9.76
N GLY A 599 34.12 4.75 -10.42
CA GLY A 599 34.73 3.65 -11.16
C GLY A 599 35.22 2.46 -10.32
N ALA A 600 34.99 2.47 -9.00
CA ALA A 600 35.39 1.35 -8.13
C ALA A 600 34.61 0.06 -8.45
N LYS A 601 35.32 -1.05 -8.63
CA LYS A 601 34.73 -2.38 -8.82
C LYS A 601 34.39 -3.03 -7.49
N VAL A 602 33.14 -3.44 -7.33
CA VAL A 602 32.61 -4.08 -6.14
C VAL A 602 32.35 -5.55 -6.46
N ALA A 603 33.20 -6.43 -5.94
CA ALA A 603 33.17 -7.86 -6.26
C ALA A 603 32.10 -8.67 -5.48
N LYS A 604 31.61 -8.15 -4.35
CA LYS A 604 30.60 -8.80 -3.50
C LYS A 604 29.62 -7.76 -2.93
N ALA A 605 28.36 -8.17 -2.81
CA ALA A 605 27.34 -7.43 -2.08
C ALA A 605 27.72 -7.25 -0.60
N GLY A 606 27.27 -6.14 0.00
CA GLY A 606 27.45 -5.81 1.42
C GLY A 606 28.57 -4.80 1.75
N LYS A 607 29.31 -4.30 0.74
CA LYS A 607 30.32 -3.25 0.97
C LYS A 607 29.62 -1.91 1.25
N VAL A 608 30.11 -1.16 2.24
CA VAL A 608 29.58 0.16 2.59
C VAL A 608 29.91 1.16 1.49
N LEU A 609 28.88 1.82 0.97
CA LEU A 609 28.95 2.87 -0.03
C LEU A 609 29.20 4.24 0.63
N CYS A 610 28.37 4.60 1.62
CA CYS A 610 28.53 5.83 2.37
C CYS A 610 28.04 5.71 3.82
N ASP A 611 28.65 6.50 4.69
CA ASP A 611 28.25 6.68 6.10
C ASP A 611 27.62 8.06 6.29
N TRP A 612 26.58 8.16 7.11
CA TRP A 612 25.93 9.43 7.41
C TRP A 612 25.29 9.42 8.81
N ASP A 613 24.94 10.60 9.32
CA ASP A 613 24.21 10.74 10.59
C ASP A 613 22.69 10.81 10.34
N PRO A 614 21.90 9.81 10.77
CA PRO A 614 20.46 9.80 10.59
C PRO A 614 19.69 10.89 11.35
N HIS A 615 20.27 11.42 12.43
CA HIS A 615 19.55 12.27 13.39
C HIS A 615 19.79 13.76 13.18
N SER A 616 20.77 14.13 12.37
CA SER A 616 21.06 15.52 12.06
C SER A 616 21.27 15.73 10.57
N THR A 617 20.76 16.84 10.04
CA THR A 617 21.13 17.31 8.71
C THR A 617 22.23 18.36 8.87
N PRO A 618 23.48 18.07 8.47
CA PRO A 618 24.55 19.05 8.54
C PRO A 618 24.43 20.08 7.41
N ILE A 619 24.71 21.33 7.73
CA ILE A 619 24.91 22.41 6.75
C ILE A 619 26.41 22.55 6.57
N ILE A 620 26.90 22.20 5.38
CA ILE A 620 28.34 22.04 5.08
C ILE A 620 28.80 23.15 4.13
N ALA A 621 30.01 23.65 4.38
CA ALA A 621 30.67 24.62 3.50
C ALA A 621 31.11 23.96 2.18
N GLU A 622 30.77 24.58 1.04
CA GLU A 622 31.19 24.13 -0.30
C GLU A 622 32.49 24.79 -0.76
N VAL A 623 32.83 25.94 -0.16
CA VAL A 623 33.94 26.79 -0.58
C VAL A 623 34.78 27.21 0.62
N ASP A 624 36.07 27.40 0.37
CA ASP A 624 37.00 27.93 1.36
C ASP A 624 36.76 29.42 1.57
N GLY A 625 36.83 29.88 2.81
CA GLY A 625 36.74 31.32 3.08
C GLY A 625 36.55 31.66 4.55
N LYS A 626 36.13 32.90 4.78
CA LYS A 626 35.85 33.43 6.11
C LYS A 626 34.34 33.47 6.36
N ILE A 627 33.90 32.97 7.51
CA ILE A 627 32.50 33.01 7.95
C ILE A 627 32.14 34.44 8.33
N VAL A 628 31.01 34.92 7.81
CA VAL A 628 30.35 36.13 8.27
C VAL A 628 28.89 35.81 8.57
N TYR A 629 28.46 36.21 9.76
CA TYR A 629 27.06 36.15 10.18
C TYR A 629 26.24 37.21 9.45
N ASP A 630 25.15 36.79 8.81
CA ASP A 630 24.22 37.67 8.11
C ASP A 630 22.81 37.49 8.69
N ASP A 631 22.21 38.59 9.13
CA ASP A 631 20.98 38.62 9.94
C ASP A 631 20.99 37.68 11.18
N LEU A 632 22.16 37.33 11.69
CA LEU A 632 22.35 36.57 12.93
C LEU A 632 22.71 37.51 14.08
N ILE A 633 21.66 37.98 14.76
CA ILE A 633 21.68 38.87 15.93
C ILE A 633 21.24 38.11 17.18
N GLU A 634 22.07 38.16 18.22
CA GLU A 634 21.81 37.54 19.52
C GLU A 634 20.55 38.14 20.19
N GLY A 635 19.68 37.27 20.73
CA GLY A 635 18.41 37.63 21.36
C GLY A 635 17.26 37.93 20.40
N ARG A 636 17.54 38.11 19.10
CA ARG A 636 16.52 38.41 18.07
C ARG A 636 16.32 37.29 17.05
N THR A 637 17.40 36.65 16.61
CA THR A 637 17.40 35.62 15.54
C THR A 637 18.09 34.33 15.97
N PHE A 638 19.05 34.41 16.89
CA PHE A 638 19.58 33.27 17.63
C PHE A 638 19.70 33.63 19.11
N LYS A 639 19.70 32.64 19.99
CA LYS A 639 20.01 32.82 21.41
C LYS A 639 21.09 31.84 21.84
N GLU A 640 21.92 32.24 22.80
CA GLU A 640 22.77 31.31 23.52
C GLU A 640 21.91 30.58 24.56
N GLU A 641 21.56 29.33 24.28
CA GLU A 641 21.01 28.46 25.31
C GLU A 641 22.17 27.87 26.11
N VAL A 642 22.14 28.11 27.41
CA VAL A 642 23.01 27.41 28.36
C VAL A 642 22.25 26.17 28.78
N GLU A 643 22.76 25.01 28.38
CA GLU A 643 22.21 23.73 28.82
C GLU A 643 22.41 23.62 30.35
N GLN A 644 21.31 23.54 31.10
CA GLN A 644 21.30 23.72 32.56
C GLN A 644 22.17 22.71 33.32
N GLU A 645 22.38 21.52 32.76
CA GLU A 645 23.14 20.45 33.41
C GLU A 645 24.63 20.39 33.01
N THR A 646 24.97 20.79 31.79
CA THR A 646 26.36 20.68 31.26
C THR A 646 27.10 22.01 31.29
N GLY A 647 26.38 23.14 31.41
CA GLY A 647 26.95 24.48 31.32
C GLY A 647 27.48 24.83 29.92
N THR A 648 27.27 23.96 28.93
CA THR A 648 27.72 24.18 27.56
C THR A 648 26.82 25.22 26.89
N LYS A 649 27.43 26.22 26.25
CA LYS A 649 26.72 27.25 25.50
C LYS A 649 26.46 26.78 24.08
N GLN A 650 25.20 26.69 23.69
CA GLN A 650 24.80 26.39 22.32
C GLN A 650 24.09 27.58 21.70
N ARG A 651 24.41 27.87 20.44
CA ARG A 651 23.77 28.96 19.69
C ARG A 651 22.65 28.38 18.86
N VAL A 652 21.41 28.59 19.27
CA VAL A 652 20.23 28.03 18.62
C VAL A 652 19.48 29.15 17.90
N VAL A 653 19.17 28.93 16.62
CA VAL A 653 18.35 29.86 15.83
C VAL A 653 16.91 29.82 16.34
N ILE A 654 16.37 30.99 16.70
CA ILE A 654 15.02 31.14 17.27
C ILE A 654 14.03 31.66 16.25
N GLU A 655 12.74 31.45 16.55
CA GLU A 655 11.65 32.07 15.80
C GLU A 655 11.79 33.60 15.92
N HIS A 656 11.86 34.26 14.77
CA HIS A 656 12.05 35.71 14.66
C HIS A 656 10.91 36.28 13.82
N LYS A 657 10.36 37.41 14.27
CA LYS A 657 9.29 38.14 13.57
C LYS A 657 9.88 39.41 12.96
N GLY A 658 9.86 39.54 11.63
CA GLY A 658 10.37 40.71 10.91
C GLY A 658 11.06 40.35 9.58
N ASP A 659 11.82 41.30 9.01
CA ASP A 659 12.56 41.16 7.74
C ASP A 659 13.95 40.52 7.87
N LEU A 660 14.27 39.94 9.04
CA LEU A 660 15.57 39.30 9.30
C LEU A 660 15.56 37.85 8.76
N HIS A 661 16.64 37.43 8.12
CA HIS A 661 16.79 36.10 7.51
C HIS A 661 18.10 35.44 7.94
N PRO A 662 18.15 34.72 9.07
CA PRO A 662 19.39 34.18 9.62
C PRO A 662 20.10 33.28 8.61
N GLN A 663 21.30 33.66 8.24
CA GLN A 663 22.12 32.93 7.29
C GLN A 663 23.62 33.13 7.58
N VAL A 664 24.41 32.16 7.13
CA VAL A 664 25.86 32.23 7.18
C VAL A 664 26.35 32.47 5.77
N ARG A 665 27.18 33.49 5.56
CA ARG A 665 27.84 33.71 4.27
C ARG A 665 29.34 33.46 4.37
N ILE A 666 29.92 32.94 3.30
CA ILE A 666 31.38 32.73 3.20
C ILE A 666 31.97 33.81 2.30
N GLU A 667 32.98 34.53 2.78
CA GLU A 667 33.68 35.59 2.06
C GLU A 667 35.11 35.17 1.66
N ASN A 668 35.57 35.65 0.51
CA ASN A 668 36.96 35.53 0.09
C ASN A 668 37.86 36.54 0.85
N THR A 669 39.18 36.50 0.61
CA THR A 669 40.15 37.45 1.20
C THR A 669 39.99 38.90 0.74
N LYS A 670 39.18 39.16 -0.29
CA LYS A 670 38.86 40.50 -0.83
C LYS A 670 37.52 41.06 -0.32
N GLY A 671 36.76 40.29 0.45
CA GLY A 671 35.45 40.68 0.97
C GLY A 671 34.27 40.39 0.03
N ASP A 672 34.49 39.68 -1.08
CA ASP A 672 33.39 39.23 -1.95
C ASP A 672 32.73 37.99 -1.35
N VAL A 673 31.39 37.97 -1.35
CA VAL A 673 30.59 36.83 -0.86
C VAL A 673 30.61 35.71 -1.91
N LEU A 674 31.10 34.54 -1.52
CA LEU A 674 31.19 33.35 -2.37
C LEU A 674 29.93 32.48 -2.32
N ALA A 675 29.32 32.35 -1.14
CA ALA A 675 28.15 31.49 -0.95
C ALA A 675 27.30 31.92 0.25
N TYR A 676 26.00 31.65 0.19
CA TYR A 676 25.03 31.86 1.27
C TYR A 676 24.48 30.52 1.76
N TYR A 677 24.43 30.35 3.08
CA TYR A 677 23.93 29.17 3.77
C TYR A 677 22.79 29.59 4.71
N PRO A 678 21.52 29.51 4.26
CA PRO A 678 20.38 29.87 5.10
C PRO A 678 20.25 28.89 6.26
N LEU A 679 20.01 29.43 7.47
CA LEU A 679 19.76 28.62 8.65
C LEU A 679 18.26 28.55 8.93
N ALA A 680 17.73 27.34 9.09
CA ALA A 680 16.35 27.14 9.49
C ALA A 680 16.18 27.37 11.00
N GLU A 681 14.96 27.63 11.43
CA GLU A 681 14.58 27.67 12.86
C GLU A 681 15.04 26.38 13.57
N LYS A 682 15.45 26.49 14.84
CA LYS A 682 15.99 25.39 15.67
C LYS A 682 17.31 24.79 15.18
N SER A 683 17.96 25.35 14.17
CA SER A 683 19.32 24.94 13.79
C SER A 683 20.32 25.38 14.86
N THR A 684 21.27 24.50 15.18
CA THR A 684 22.37 24.79 16.11
C THR A 684 23.59 25.24 15.31
N ILE A 685 24.07 26.44 15.60
CA ILE A 685 25.22 27.04 14.92
C ILE A 685 26.50 26.54 15.57
N VAL A 686 27.32 25.81 14.81
CA VAL A 686 28.60 25.26 15.27
C VAL A 686 29.74 26.24 14.97
N ALA A 687 29.66 26.87 13.81
CA ALA A 687 30.60 27.89 13.36
C ALA A 687 30.65 29.12 14.28
N LYS A 688 31.82 29.77 14.34
CA LYS A 688 31.99 31.10 14.95
C LYS A 688 32.12 32.17 13.88
N ASP A 689 31.57 33.35 14.14
CA ASP A 689 31.75 34.51 13.27
C ASP A 689 33.24 34.86 13.12
N GLY A 690 33.66 35.13 11.90
CA GLY A 690 35.05 35.44 11.55
C GLY A 690 36.02 34.25 11.48
N GLN A 691 35.57 33.02 11.75
CA GLN A 691 36.38 31.81 11.62
C GLN A 691 36.74 31.54 10.13
N LYS A 692 37.95 31.03 9.87
CA LYS A 692 38.32 30.49 8.56
C LYS A 692 37.83 29.04 8.46
N VAL A 693 37.17 28.70 7.36
CA VAL A 693 36.61 27.37 7.08
C VAL A 693 37.24 26.84 5.81
N LYS A 694 37.40 25.51 5.78
CA LYS A 694 37.64 24.78 4.54
C LYS A 694 36.37 24.12 4.05
N ALA A 695 36.27 23.94 2.75
CA ALA A 695 35.23 23.17 2.11
C ALA A 695 35.14 21.78 2.78
N GLY A 696 33.92 21.36 3.14
CA GLY A 696 33.65 20.11 3.87
C GLY A 696 33.40 20.28 5.37
N GLU A 697 33.69 21.45 5.97
CA GLU A 697 33.39 21.70 7.38
C GLU A 697 31.89 21.99 7.64
N VAL A 698 31.40 21.55 8.80
CA VAL A 698 30.00 21.75 9.23
C VAL A 698 29.82 23.14 9.85
N LEU A 699 29.01 23.98 9.22
CA LEU A 699 28.67 25.34 9.65
C LEU A 699 27.60 25.33 10.75
N ALA A 700 26.56 24.53 10.55
CA ALA A 700 25.43 24.38 11.45
C ALA A 700 24.83 22.98 11.32
N LYS A 701 24.07 22.57 12.33
CA LYS A 701 23.35 21.29 12.32
C LYS A 701 21.89 21.53 12.63
N THR A 702 21.02 20.94 11.84
CA THR A 702 19.59 20.88 12.15
C THR A 702 19.29 19.48 12.64
N VAL A 703 18.97 19.34 13.93
CA VAL A 703 18.53 18.06 14.49
C VAL A 703 17.19 17.73 13.84
N ARG A 704 17.14 16.61 13.12
CA ARG A 704 15.89 16.14 12.54
C ARG A 704 14.91 15.91 13.67
N GLU A 705 13.70 16.45 13.55
CA GLU A 705 12.62 15.92 14.36
C GLU A 705 12.46 14.48 13.90
N ILE A 706 12.71 13.53 14.80
CA ILE A 706 12.16 12.21 14.63
C ILE A 706 10.67 12.49 14.49
N GLY A 707 10.17 12.34 13.26
CA GLY A 707 8.73 12.37 13.04
C GLY A 707 8.20 11.36 14.04
N GLY A 708 7.45 11.84 15.04
CA GLY A 708 6.84 10.96 16.02
C GLY A 708 6.20 9.82 15.26
N THR A 709 6.29 8.59 15.80
CA THR A 709 5.82 7.33 15.21
C THR A 709 4.83 7.64 14.09
N GLN A 710 5.22 7.45 12.80
CA GLN A 710 4.35 7.81 11.67
C GLN A 710 2.96 7.36 12.05
N ASP A 711 2.11 8.33 12.36
CA ASP A 711 0.98 8.04 13.24
C ASP A 711 0.10 7.09 12.45
N ILE A 712 0.09 5.80 12.85
CA ILE A 712 -0.79 4.77 12.29
C ILE A 712 -2.23 5.33 12.32
N THR A 713 -2.51 6.18 13.30
CA THR A 713 -3.78 6.83 13.53
C THR A 713 -4.06 8.07 12.65
N GLY A 714 -3.08 8.54 11.87
CA GLY A 714 -3.19 9.62 10.89
C GLY A 714 -3.59 9.16 9.48
N GLY A 715 -3.64 7.85 9.22
CA GLY A 715 -3.94 7.30 7.90
C GLY A 715 -5.31 7.73 7.35
N LEU A 716 -6.39 7.47 8.08
CA LEU A 716 -7.74 7.82 7.61
C LEU A 716 -7.97 9.35 7.50
N PRO A 717 -7.54 10.19 8.48
CA PRO A 717 -7.59 11.64 8.32
C PRO A 717 -6.86 12.13 7.07
N ARG A 718 -5.71 11.54 6.74
CA ARG A 718 -4.95 11.87 5.52
C ARG A 718 -5.70 11.46 4.25
N VAL A 719 -6.27 10.26 4.21
CA VAL A 719 -7.12 9.82 3.07
C VAL A 719 -8.31 10.77 2.90
N THR A 720 -8.94 11.17 4.00
CA THR A 720 -10.05 12.13 3.99
C THR A 720 -9.60 13.51 3.49
N GLU A 721 -8.45 14.01 3.93
CA GLU A 721 -7.87 15.27 3.46
C GLU A 721 -7.64 15.27 1.94
N LEU A 722 -7.08 14.18 1.41
CA LEU A 722 -6.80 13.99 -0.02
C LEU A 722 -8.10 13.93 -0.84
N LEU A 723 -9.08 13.13 -0.42
CA LEU A 723 -10.36 12.97 -1.12
C LEU A 723 -11.29 14.20 -0.99
N GLU A 724 -11.11 15.00 0.05
CA GLU A 724 -11.77 16.32 0.15
C GLU A 724 -11.01 17.42 -0.61
N ALA A 725 -9.90 17.07 -1.27
CA ALA A 725 -9.01 18.00 -1.99
C ALA A 725 -8.66 19.24 -1.14
N ARG A 726 -8.43 19.04 0.16
CA ARG A 726 -8.10 20.12 1.10
C ARG A 726 -6.65 20.55 0.90
N LYS A 727 -6.38 21.82 1.21
CA LYS A 727 -5.00 22.32 1.27
C LYS A 727 -4.34 21.74 2.53
N PRO A 728 -3.15 21.12 2.41
CA PRO A 728 -2.39 20.67 3.57
C PRO A 728 -2.08 21.81 4.54
N LYS A 729 -1.91 21.46 5.82
CA LYS A 729 -1.52 22.41 6.87
C LYS A 729 -0.18 23.08 6.54
N GLU A 730 0.76 22.30 6.04
CA GLU A 730 2.09 22.74 5.59
C GLU A 730 2.24 22.41 4.10
N PRO A 731 1.78 23.31 3.20
CA PRO A 731 1.83 23.09 1.77
C PRO A 731 3.24 23.34 1.23
N ALA A 732 3.73 22.41 0.40
CA ALA A 732 4.94 22.60 -0.37
C ALA A 732 4.66 23.54 -1.55
N ILE A 733 5.54 24.52 -1.75
CA ILE A 733 5.51 25.40 -2.92
C ILE A 733 6.19 24.68 -4.08
N ILE A 734 5.48 24.50 -5.19
CA ILE A 734 6.00 23.83 -6.40
C ILE A 734 6.38 24.86 -7.47
N THR A 735 7.39 24.54 -8.28
CA THR A 735 7.79 25.39 -9.41
C THR A 735 6.74 25.37 -10.54
N LYS A 736 6.53 26.51 -11.20
CA LYS A 736 5.58 26.65 -12.32
C LYS A 736 6.18 26.29 -13.67
N ILE A 737 7.50 26.44 -13.80
CA ILE A 737 8.23 26.22 -15.06
C ILE A 737 9.44 25.33 -14.83
N ASP A 738 9.91 24.71 -15.91
CA ASP A 738 11.22 24.06 -15.94
C ASP A 738 12.32 25.13 -15.95
N GLY A 739 13.41 24.91 -15.21
CA GLY A 739 14.51 25.86 -15.24
C GLY A 739 15.57 25.67 -14.15
N THR A 740 16.50 26.62 -14.11
CA THR A 740 17.56 26.69 -13.09
C THR A 740 17.12 27.64 -11.97
N VAL A 741 17.35 27.22 -10.73
CA VAL A 741 16.98 27.98 -9.53
C VAL A 741 18.01 29.08 -9.25
N GLU A 742 17.54 30.31 -9.08
CA GLU A 742 18.27 31.48 -8.62
C GLU A 742 17.59 32.00 -7.34
N LEU A 743 18.30 32.01 -6.20
CA LEU A 743 17.80 32.63 -4.97
C LEU A 743 18.00 34.16 -5.08
N ALA A 744 16.91 34.92 -5.10
CA ALA A 744 16.99 36.37 -5.23
C ALA A 744 17.41 37.02 -3.90
N GLU A 745 18.28 38.04 -3.97
CA GLU A 745 18.68 38.86 -2.81
C GLU A 745 17.55 39.77 -2.28
N ASP A 746 16.51 39.98 -3.09
CA ASP A 746 15.50 41.03 -2.90
C ASP A 746 14.48 40.65 -1.80
N LYS A 747 14.74 41.11 -0.57
CA LYS A 747 13.92 40.91 0.66
C LYS A 747 12.65 41.78 0.67
N LYS A 748 11.78 41.69 -0.34
CA LYS A 748 10.53 42.46 -0.33
C LYS A 748 9.48 41.81 0.58
N ARG A 749 9.12 42.49 1.67
CA ARG A 749 8.01 42.14 2.61
C ARG A 749 8.20 40.84 3.40
N GLY A 750 9.40 40.57 3.92
CA GLY A 750 9.66 39.44 4.82
C GLY A 750 9.42 38.05 4.22
N LYS A 751 9.37 37.90 2.89
CA LYS A 751 9.29 36.61 2.19
C LYS A 751 10.52 36.46 1.29
N ARG A 752 11.04 35.24 1.19
CA ARG A 752 12.18 34.91 0.32
C ARG A 752 11.68 34.61 -1.08
N ASN A 753 12.28 35.23 -2.09
CA ASN A 753 11.92 35.00 -3.47
C ASN A 753 12.90 34.02 -4.12
N VAL A 754 12.35 32.95 -4.69
CA VAL A 754 13.07 31.99 -5.51
C VAL A 754 12.66 32.22 -6.95
N LEU A 755 13.63 32.56 -7.78
CA LEU A 755 13.46 32.74 -9.21
C LEU A 755 13.83 31.44 -9.89
N VAL A 756 12.96 30.94 -10.77
CA VAL A 756 13.29 29.83 -11.66
C VAL A 756 13.40 30.42 -13.06
N ARG A 757 14.56 30.25 -13.70
CA ARG A 757 14.82 30.74 -15.06
C ARG A 757 14.79 29.56 -16.03
N SER A 758 13.86 29.61 -16.97
CA SER A 758 13.78 28.67 -18.10
C SER A 758 14.93 28.88 -19.08
N ASP A 759 15.28 27.83 -19.81
CA ASP A 759 16.22 27.89 -20.93
C ASP A 759 15.74 28.85 -22.05
N THR A 760 14.44 29.14 -22.11
CA THR A 760 13.81 30.10 -23.03
C THR A 760 13.87 31.56 -22.57
N GLY A 761 14.40 31.81 -21.36
CA GLY A 761 14.51 33.15 -20.78
C GLY A 761 13.29 33.62 -19.97
N GLU A 762 12.23 32.81 -19.88
CA GLU A 762 11.10 33.07 -18.96
C GLU A 762 11.54 32.92 -17.50
N VAL A 763 11.11 33.85 -16.64
CA VAL A 763 11.43 33.84 -15.21
C VAL A 763 10.14 33.71 -14.41
N ALA A 764 10.03 32.64 -13.61
CA ALA A 764 8.94 32.46 -12.66
C ALA A 764 9.40 32.84 -11.25
N GLU A 765 8.70 33.78 -10.63
CA GLU A 765 8.94 34.20 -9.25
C GLU A 765 8.06 33.41 -8.27
N HIS A 766 8.72 32.80 -7.27
CA HIS A 766 8.09 32.03 -6.20
C HIS A 766 8.40 32.64 -4.83
N SER A 767 7.37 33.13 -4.14
CA SER A 767 7.53 33.74 -2.82
C SER A 767 7.34 32.71 -1.71
N ILE A 768 8.41 32.44 -0.97
CA ILE A 768 8.49 31.43 0.09
C ILE A 768 8.44 32.10 1.47
N PRO A 769 7.50 31.72 2.35
CA PRO A 769 7.48 32.15 3.74
C PRO A 769 8.75 31.72 4.50
N PRO A 770 9.30 32.55 5.41
CA PRO A 770 10.54 32.24 6.14
C PRO A 770 10.50 30.95 6.97
N ARG A 771 9.30 30.55 7.41
CA ARG A 771 9.06 29.33 8.20
C ARG A 771 9.37 28.05 7.43
N LEU A 772 9.24 28.04 6.09
CA LEU A 772 9.42 26.84 5.29
C LEU A 772 10.89 26.66 4.89
N SER A 773 11.43 25.46 5.13
CA SER A 773 12.76 25.04 4.66
C SER A 773 12.76 24.91 3.13
N ILE A 774 13.76 25.52 2.49
CA ILE A 774 13.98 25.42 1.05
C ILE A 774 14.78 24.15 0.78
N LYS A 775 14.28 23.29 -0.11
CA LYS A 775 14.90 22.01 -0.48
C LYS A 775 15.96 22.16 -1.58
N VAL A 776 15.82 23.19 -2.41
CA VAL A 776 16.65 23.46 -3.59
C VAL A 776 17.70 24.54 -3.30
N ARG A 777 18.85 24.45 -3.97
CA ARG A 777 19.93 25.46 -3.91
C ARG A 777 20.03 26.23 -5.23
N THR A 778 20.71 27.37 -5.19
CA THR A 778 21.08 28.11 -6.40
C THR A 778 21.88 27.21 -7.34
N GLY A 779 21.51 27.18 -8.61
CA GLY A 779 22.12 26.33 -9.64
C GLY A 779 21.47 24.95 -9.80
N ASP A 780 20.56 24.54 -8.92
CA ASP A 780 19.83 23.28 -9.10
C ASP A 780 18.83 23.42 -10.27
N ARG A 781 18.76 22.39 -11.12
CA ARG A 781 17.75 22.31 -12.19
C ARG A 781 16.49 21.64 -11.65
N VAL A 782 15.35 22.29 -11.84
CA VAL A 782 14.03 21.83 -11.36
C VAL A 782 13.06 21.68 -12.53
N LYS A 783 12.17 20.70 -12.41
CA LYS A 783 11.07 20.50 -13.37
C LYS A 783 9.76 21.09 -12.87
N ALA A 784 8.89 21.55 -13.76
CA ALA A 784 7.56 22.07 -13.48
C ALA A 784 6.77 21.09 -12.58
N GLY A 785 6.24 21.62 -11.47
CA GLY A 785 5.56 20.86 -10.43
C GLY A 785 6.46 20.21 -9.37
N GLU A 786 7.78 20.38 -9.46
CA GLU A 786 8.71 19.92 -8.42
C GLU A 786 8.68 20.82 -7.17
N PRO A 787 8.68 20.26 -5.95
CA PRO A 787 8.62 21.05 -4.72
C PRO A 787 9.95 21.77 -4.43
N LEU A 788 9.85 23.08 -4.26
CA LEU A 788 10.95 23.98 -3.88
C LEU A 788 11.16 23.99 -2.35
N THR A 789 10.09 23.72 -1.59
CA THR A 789 10.12 23.63 -0.11
C THR A 789 9.78 22.24 0.39
N GLU A 790 10.08 21.96 1.65
CA GLU A 790 9.52 20.80 2.34
C GLU A 790 7.99 20.97 2.53
N GLY A 791 7.29 19.85 2.69
CA GLY A 791 5.84 19.79 2.89
C GLY A 791 5.11 18.91 1.89
N SER A 792 3.77 18.87 2.01
CA SER A 792 2.90 18.12 1.09
C SER A 792 2.51 18.96 -0.11
N ARG A 793 2.52 18.39 -1.32
CA ARG A 793 2.07 19.09 -2.52
C ARG A 793 0.57 19.33 -2.48
N VAL A 794 0.14 20.50 -2.97
CA VAL A 794 -1.29 20.86 -3.05
C VAL A 794 -1.88 20.32 -4.35
N PRO A 795 -2.95 19.50 -4.31
CA PRO A 795 -3.56 18.93 -5.52
C PRO A 795 -4.03 19.97 -6.56
N HIS A 796 -4.56 21.11 -6.10
CA HIS A 796 -5.00 22.19 -6.99
C HIS A 796 -3.86 22.80 -7.79
N ASP A 797 -2.70 23.01 -7.16
CA ASP A 797 -1.53 23.58 -7.82
C ASP A 797 -0.95 22.58 -8.84
N ILE A 798 -1.01 21.26 -8.55
CA ILE A 798 -0.63 20.21 -9.50
C ILE A 798 -1.54 20.24 -10.74
N LEU A 799 -2.86 20.35 -10.54
CA LEU A 799 -3.81 20.40 -11.64
C LEU A 799 -3.56 21.62 -12.55
N ASP A 800 -3.28 22.78 -11.96
CA ASP A 800 -3.05 24.01 -12.71
C ASP A 800 -1.74 24.01 -13.50
N ILE A 801 -0.70 23.31 -13.01
CA ILE A 801 0.66 23.32 -13.59
C ILE A 801 0.90 22.11 -14.49
N GLN A 802 0.64 20.89 -13.97
CA GLN A 802 0.96 19.62 -14.65
C GLN A 802 -0.24 18.99 -15.34
N GLY A 803 -1.46 19.49 -15.09
CA GLY A 803 -2.68 19.01 -15.72
C GLY A 803 -3.37 17.86 -14.98
N LYS A 804 -4.45 17.35 -15.60
CA LYS A 804 -5.37 16.38 -14.98
C LYS A 804 -4.71 15.03 -14.66
N ASP A 805 -3.86 14.54 -15.57
CA ASP A 805 -3.32 13.18 -15.46
C ASP A 805 -2.32 13.10 -14.30
N ALA A 806 -1.50 14.14 -14.14
CA ALA A 806 -0.54 14.26 -13.05
C ALA A 806 -1.21 14.35 -11.67
N VAL A 807 -2.32 15.11 -11.52
CA VAL A 807 -3.03 15.19 -10.23
C VAL A 807 -3.72 13.87 -9.90
N GLN A 808 -4.24 13.15 -10.90
CA GLN A 808 -4.86 11.85 -10.69
C GLN A 808 -3.81 10.80 -10.26
N GLU A 809 -2.65 10.75 -10.92
CA GLU A 809 -1.57 9.83 -10.52
C GLU A 809 -1.06 10.16 -9.11
N TYR A 810 -0.90 11.43 -8.78
CA TYR A 810 -0.49 11.87 -7.43
C TYR A 810 -1.50 11.44 -6.36
N LEU A 811 -2.79 11.71 -6.56
CA LEU A 811 -3.83 11.35 -5.58
C LEU A 811 -3.95 9.83 -5.44
N LEU A 812 -3.91 9.08 -6.55
CA LEU A 812 -3.93 7.62 -6.53
C LEU A 812 -2.75 7.08 -5.72
N ALA A 813 -1.53 7.55 -6.00
CA ALA A 813 -0.32 7.10 -5.33
C ALA A 813 -0.34 7.41 -3.83
N GLU A 814 -0.76 8.62 -3.43
CA GLU A 814 -0.80 9.00 -2.02
C GLU A 814 -1.87 8.26 -1.22
N VAL A 815 -3.07 8.07 -1.79
CA VAL A 815 -4.13 7.27 -1.12
C VAL A 815 -3.68 5.81 -0.99
N GLN A 816 -3.14 5.23 -2.06
CA GLN A 816 -2.62 3.86 -2.05
C GLN A 816 -1.51 3.67 -1.03
N LYS A 817 -0.58 4.62 -0.93
CA LYS A 817 0.53 4.58 0.03
C LYS A 817 0.03 4.49 1.47
N VAL A 818 -1.08 5.14 1.82
CA VAL A 818 -1.69 5.04 3.15
C VAL A 818 -2.22 3.62 3.40
N TYR A 819 -3.02 3.06 2.50
CA TYR A 819 -3.56 1.70 2.66
C TYR A 819 -2.45 0.63 2.68
N ARG A 820 -1.47 0.75 1.80
CA ARG A 820 -0.31 -0.16 1.72
C ARG A 820 0.58 -0.11 2.95
N SER A 821 0.76 1.07 3.56
CA SER A 821 1.50 1.21 4.82
C SER A 821 0.92 0.34 5.94
N GLN A 822 -0.37 0.00 5.85
CA GLN A 822 -1.10 -0.85 6.80
C GLN A 822 -1.33 -2.28 6.30
N ASN A 823 -0.64 -2.69 5.21
CA ASN A 823 -0.81 -3.99 4.54
C ASN A 823 -2.27 -4.27 4.14
N VAL A 824 -2.98 -3.25 3.68
CA VAL A 824 -4.32 -3.38 3.10
C VAL A 824 -4.20 -3.25 1.58
N GLY A 825 -4.50 -4.32 0.86
CA GLY A 825 -4.47 -4.35 -0.60
C GLY A 825 -5.80 -3.88 -1.18
N ILE A 826 -5.78 -2.79 -1.95
CA ILE A 826 -6.93 -2.29 -2.70
C ILE A 826 -6.49 -2.15 -4.15
N ASN A 827 -7.29 -2.63 -5.10
CA ASN A 827 -6.99 -2.43 -6.51
C ASN A 827 -7.20 -0.96 -6.90
N ASP A 828 -6.28 -0.42 -7.72
CA ASP A 828 -6.32 0.98 -8.17
C ASP A 828 -7.66 1.37 -8.82
N LYS A 829 -8.38 0.44 -9.45
CA LYS A 829 -9.63 0.72 -10.19
C LYS A 829 -10.69 1.39 -9.33
N HIS A 830 -10.74 1.03 -8.06
CA HIS A 830 -11.72 1.58 -7.12
C HIS A 830 -11.42 3.05 -6.80
N ILE A 831 -10.15 3.37 -6.53
CA ILE A 831 -9.73 4.75 -6.27
C ILE A 831 -9.85 5.58 -7.55
N GLU A 832 -9.51 5.02 -8.71
CA GLU A 832 -9.65 5.66 -10.02
C GLU A 832 -11.11 6.10 -10.29
N ILE A 833 -12.12 5.29 -9.95
CA ILE A 833 -13.53 5.68 -10.07
C ILE A 833 -13.85 6.89 -9.20
N ILE A 834 -13.39 6.92 -7.95
CA ILE A 834 -13.65 8.06 -7.06
C ILE A 834 -12.96 9.33 -7.58
N LEU A 835 -11.71 9.21 -8.02
CA LEU A 835 -10.94 10.32 -8.58
C LEU A 835 -11.54 10.85 -9.90
N SER A 836 -12.15 9.99 -10.71
CA SER A 836 -12.86 10.42 -11.92
C SER A 836 -14.07 11.30 -11.58
N GLN A 837 -14.79 10.98 -10.49
CA GLN A 837 -15.90 11.82 -10.02
C GLN A 837 -15.43 13.17 -9.43
N MET A 838 -14.26 13.22 -8.78
CA MET A 838 -13.70 14.47 -8.25
C MET A 838 -13.33 15.49 -9.35
N LEU A 839 -13.03 15.03 -10.57
CA LEU A 839 -12.67 15.84 -11.74
C LEU A 839 -13.79 15.89 -12.80
N ARG A 840 -15.01 15.49 -12.45
CA ARG A 840 -16.17 15.46 -13.36
C ARG A 840 -16.65 16.86 -13.76
N LYS A 841 -16.40 17.87 -12.93
CA LYS A 841 -16.84 19.25 -13.19
C LYS A 841 -15.75 20.08 -13.85
N VAL A 842 -16.16 20.99 -14.72
CA VAL A 842 -15.28 21.93 -15.42
C VAL A 842 -15.80 23.36 -15.29
N ARG A 843 -14.89 24.34 -15.37
CA ARG A 843 -15.21 25.76 -15.35
C ARG A 843 -15.04 26.37 -16.74
N ILE A 844 -16.05 27.08 -17.22
CA ILE A 844 -16.01 27.77 -18.51
C ILE A 844 -15.03 28.94 -18.48
N VAL A 845 -14.08 28.97 -19.42
CA VAL A 845 -13.14 30.09 -19.61
C VAL A 845 -13.66 31.04 -20.67
N ASN A 846 -14.05 30.50 -21.84
CA ASN A 846 -14.73 31.25 -22.90
C ASN A 846 -15.93 30.45 -23.38
N GLU A 847 -17.05 31.13 -23.55
CA GLU A 847 -18.37 30.59 -23.91
C GLU A 847 -18.50 30.16 -25.37
N GLY A 848 -17.69 30.72 -26.28
CA GLY A 848 -17.80 30.42 -27.71
C GLY A 848 -19.20 30.76 -28.23
N ASN A 849 -19.80 29.82 -28.96
CA ASN A 849 -21.19 29.89 -29.43
C ASN A 849 -22.12 28.95 -28.64
N THR A 850 -21.72 28.51 -27.45
CA THR A 850 -22.56 27.66 -26.57
C THR A 850 -23.48 28.49 -25.70
N GLU A 851 -24.48 27.85 -25.08
CA GLU A 851 -25.39 28.50 -24.12
C GLU A 851 -24.76 28.77 -22.73
N PHE A 852 -23.52 28.32 -22.50
CA PHE A 852 -22.90 28.41 -21.18
C PHE A 852 -22.31 29.80 -20.92
N LEU A 853 -22.47 30.29 -19.69
CA LEU A 853 -21.88 31.56 -19.27
C LEU A 853 -20.44 31.36 -18.77
N ARG A 854 -19.58 32.33 -19.06
CA ARG A 854 -18.21 32.38 -18.50
C ARG A 854 -18.20 32.23 -16.97
N GLY A 855 -17.32 31.36 -16.47
CA GLY A 855 -17.13 31.12 -15.04
C GLY A 855 -18.12 30.13 -14.41
N THR A 856 -19.16 29.71 -15.13
CA THR A 856 -20.07 28.66 -14.64
C THR A 856 -19.36 27.32 -14.50
N VAL A 857 -19.83 26.52 -13.53
CA VAL A 857 -19.35 25.16 -13.30
C VAL A 857 -20.37 24.21 -13.90
N VAL A 858 -19.93 23.41 -14.86
CA VAL A 858 -20.79 22.47 -15.60
C VAL A 858 -20.22 21.07 -15.56
N ASP A 859 -21.05 20.08 -15.85
CA ASP A 859 -20.58 18.71 -16.03
C ASP A 859 -19.76 18.59 -17.31
N ARG A 860 -18.64 17.85 -17.24
CA ARG A 860 -17.76 17.61 -18.38
C ARG A 860 -18.48 16.92 -19.53
N VAL A 861 -19.44 16.04 -19.23
CA VAL A 861 -20.22 15.32 -20.25
C VAL A 861 -21.10 16.29 -21.03
N ASN A 862 -21.86 17.14 -20.32
CA ASN A 862 -22.80 18.07 -20.94
C ASN A 862 -22.10 19.08 -21.85
N ILE A 863 -20.95 19.62 -21.43
CA ILE A 863 -20.19 20.52 -22.29
C ILE A 863 -19.58 19.83 -23.51
N ARG A 864 -19.19 18.56 -23.39
CA ARG A 864 -18.67 17.79 -24.53
C ARG A 864 -19.78 17.56 -25.56
N LYS A 865 -20.98 17.18 -25.11
CA LYS A 865 -22.15 17.01 -25.97
C LYS A 865 -22.51 18.32 -26.68
N GLU A 866 -22.56 19.41 -25.94
CA GLU A 866 -22.87 20.73 -26.48
C GLU A 866 -21.79 21.26 -27.43
N ASN A 867 -20.51 21.09 -27.09
CA ASN A 867 -19.42 21.47 -27.98
C ASN A 867 -19.42 20.65 -29.27
N ARG A 868 -19.82 19.37 -29.23
CA ARG A 868 -19.97 18.53 -30.42
C ARG A 868 -21.07 19.08 -31.32
N ARG A 869 -22.26 19.35 -30.77
CA ARG A 869 -23.39 19.98 -31.48
C ARG A 869 -23.00 21.31 -32.14
N VAL A 870 -22.39 22.22 -31.37
CA VAL A 870 -21.97 23.53 -31.88
C VAL A 870 -20.88 23.39 -32.96
N SER A 871 -19.98 22.42 -32.84
CA SER A 871 -18.95 22.18 -33.86
C SER A 871 -19.54 21.61 -35.16
N GLU A 872 -20.55 20.74 -35.06
CA GLU A 872 -21.30 20.21 -36.21
C GLU A 872 -22.11 21.31 -36.92
N GLU A 873 -22.64 22.27 -36.16
CA GLU A 873 -23.29 23.49 -36.67
C GLU A 873 -22.29 24.54 -37.22
N GLY A 874 -20.98 24.27 -37.14
CA GLY A 874 -19.91 25.16 -37.63
C GLY A 874 -19.57 26.35 -36.72
N GLY A 875 -20.09 26.37 -35.49
CA GLY A 875 -19.79 27.37 -34.46
C GLY A 875 -18.48 27.12 -33.72
N LYS A 876 -18.03 28.11 -32.93
CA LYS A 876 -16.85 27.96 -32.08
C LYS A 876 -17.23 27.27 -30.76
N PRO A 877 -16.60 26.14 -30.39
CA PRO A 877 -16.89 25.46 -29.14
C PRO A 877 -16.42 26.28 -27.93
N ALA A 878 -17.04 26.03 -26.77
CA ALA A 878 -16.62 26.61 -25.50
C ALA A 878 -15.28 26.02 -25.04
N THR A 879 -14.44 26.87 -24.46
CA THR A 879 -13.19 26.47 -23.81
C THR A 879 -13.37 26.43 -22.31
N PHE A 880 -12.86 25.38 -21.66
CA PHE A 880 -13.03 25.15 -20.23
C PHE A 880 -11.74 24.67 -19.58
N LYS A 881 -11.65 24.83 -18.25
CA LYS A 881 -10.59 24.28 -17.41
C LYS A 881 -11.16 23.22 -16.47
N PRO A 882 -10.49 22.08 -16.27
CA PRO A 882 -10.89 21.10 -15.26
C PRO A 882 -10.94 21.73 -13.87
N LEU A 883 -11.88 21.29 -13.04
CA LEU A 883 -12.02 21.74 -11.66
C LEU A 883 -11.95 20.54 -10.72
N LEU A 884 -10.96 20.52 -9.84
CA LEU A 884 -10.88 19.52 -8.78
C LEU A 884 -11.82 19.90 -7.63
N LEU A 885 -12.80 19.04 -7.35
CA LEU A 885 -13.71 19.18 -6.22
C LEU A 885 -13.49 18.05 -5.23
N GLY A 886 -13.52 18.37 -3.93
CA GLY A 886 -13.60 17.36 -2.88
C GLY A 886 -14.92 16.60 -2.95
N ILE A 887 -14.92 15.34 -2.51
CA ILE A 887 -16.08 14.43 -2.59
C ILE A 887 -17.39 15.03 -2.02
N THR A 888 -17.32 15.81 -0.93
CA THR A 888 -18.51 16.45 -0.35
C THR A 888 -19.10 17.50 -1.29
N LYS A 889 -18.24 18.35 -1.88
CA LYS A 889 -18.69 19.39 -2.82
C LYS A 889 -19.15 18.81 -4.15
N ALA A 890 -18.48 17.75 -4.62
CA ALA A 890 -18.87 17.06 -5.84
C ALA A 890 -20.27 16.43 -5.71
N SER A 891 -20.58 15.82 -4.56
CA SER A 891 -21.90 15.22 -4.29
C SER A 891 -23.03 16.24 -4.23
N LEU A 892 -22.81 17.41 -3.60
CA LEU A 892 -23.80 18.50 -3.53
C LEU A 892 -24.09 19.15 -4.90
N GLN A 893 -23.20 19.01 -5.87
CA GLN A 893 -23.36 19.52 -7.24
C GLN A 893 -23.84 18.43 -8.22
N SER A 894 -24.51 17.40 -7.70
CA SER A 894 -25.21 16.42 -8.53
C SER A 894 -26.36 17.07 -9.30
N GLU A 895 -26.72 16.50 -10.46
CA GLU A 895 -27.84 16.98 -11.26
C GLU A 895 -29.19 16.68 -10.59
N SER A 896 -29.29 15.54 -9.92
CA SER A 896 -30.47 15.21 -9.11
C SER A 896 -30.49 16.05 -7.83
N PHE A 897 -31.53 16.86 -7.71
CA PHE A 897 -31.80 17.58 -6.47
C PHE A 897 -32.36 16.65 -5.38
N LEU A 898 -33.05 15.56 -5.73
CA LEU A 898 -33.57 14.58 -4.76
C LEU A 898 -32.42 13.85 -4.06
N SER A 899 -31.44 13.39 -4.83
CA SER A 899 -30.24 12.75 -4.30
C SER A 899 -29.40 13.73 -3.48
N SER A 900 -29.19 14.94 -3.97
CA SER A 900 -28.47 15.99 -3.22
C SER A 900 -29.16 16.35 -1.89
N ALA A 901 -30.49 16.48 -1.90
CA ALA A 901 -31.29 16.85 -0.73
C ALA A 901 -31.26 15.78 0.37
N SER A 902 -31.07 14.51 0.01
CA SER A 902 -30.94 13.39 0.95
C SER A 902 -29.57 13.30 1.63
N PHE A 903 -28.57 14.05 1.15
CA PHE A 903 -27.22 14.03 1.70
C PHE A 903 -27.04 15.05 2.84
N GLN A 904 -27.00 16.34 2.50
CA GLN A 904 -26.79 17.48 3.41
C GLN A 904 -27.45 18.75 2.88
N GLU A 905 -27.68 19.73 3.76
CA GLU A 905 -28.23 21.05 3.40
C GLU A 905 -29.59 20.99 2.67
N THR A 906 -30.46 20.05 3.05
CA THR A 906 -31.76 19.77 2.39
C THR A 906 -32.56 21.05 2.08
N THR A 907 -32.69 21.97 3.05
CA THR A 907 -33.44 23.22 2.86
C THR A 907 -32.87 24.09 1.74
N LYS A 908 -31.55 24.21 1.66
CA LYS A 908 -30.87 25.01 0.64
C LYS A 908 -31.02 24.38 -0.75
N VAL A 909 -30.78 23.07 -0.85
CA VAL A 909 -30.92 22.32 -2.11
C VAL A 909 -32.34 22.43 -2.67
N LEU A 910 -33.35 22.22 -1.83
CA LEU A 910 -34.75 22.30 -2.26
C LEU A 910 -35.16 23.73 -2.63
N THR A 911 -34.65 24.75 -1.92
CA THR A 911 -34.93 26.15 -2.23
C THR A 911 -34.34 26.54 -3.59
N GLU A 912 -33.08 26.17 -3.85
CA GLU A 912 -32.43 26.41 -5.15
C GLU A 912 -33.15 25.66 -6.28
N ALA A 913 -33.54 24.41 -6.06
CA ALA A 913 -34.29 23.62 -7.03
C ALA A 913 -35.67 24.21 -7.33
N ALA A 914 -36.38 24.70 -6.30
CA ALA A 914 -37.69 25.33 -6.45
C ALA A 914 -37.60 26.66 -7.20
N ILE A 915 -36.63 27.52 -6.88
CA ILE A 915 -36.40 28.79 -7.59
C ILE A 915 -36.07 28.55 -9.05
N ALA A 916 -35.23 27.57 -9.34
CA ALA A 916 -34.82 27.24 -10.71
C ALA A 916 -35.85 26.38 -11.48
N GLY A 917 -36.94 25.93 -10.84
CA GLY A 917 -37.93 25.05 -11.46
C GLY A 917 -37.33 23.72 -11.96
N LYS A 918 -36.33 23.19 -11.26
CA LYS A 918 -35.59 21.99 -11.68
C LYS A 918 -36.51 20.77 -11.77
N ARG A 919 -36.25 19.92 -12.76
CA ARG A 919 -36.90 18.62 -12.93
C ARG A 919 -35.87 17.51 -12.74
N ASP A 920 -36.27 16.44 -12.07
CA ASP A 920 -35.44 15.26 -11.86
C ASP A 920 -35.86 14.15 -12.82
N PHE A 921 -34.88 13.52 -13.49
CA PHE A 921 -35.12 12.48 -14.48
C PHE A 921 -34.88 11.06 -13.95
N LEU A 922 -34.60 10.90 -12.64
CA LEU A 922 -34.49 9.59 -11.97
C LEU A 922 -33.45 8.65 -12.62
N GLN A 923 -32.30 9.19 -13.02
CA GLN A 923 -31.23 8.42 -13.65
C GLN A 923 -30.27 7.77 -12.63
N GLY A 924 -30.30 8.18 -11.36
CA GLY A 924 -29.42 7.65 -10.32
C GLY A 924 -30.07 6.54 -9.48
N LEU A 925 -29.28 5.96 -8.58
CA LEU A 925 -29.77 4.92 -7.66
C LEU A 925 -30.68 5.50 -6.56
N LYS A 926 -30.28 6.63 -5.96
CA LYS A 926 -30.92 7.17 -4.75
C LYS A 926 -32.33 7.67 -4.99
N GLU A 927 -32.56 8.35 -6.10
CA GLU A 927 -33.87 8.93 -6.41
C GLU A 927 -34.90 7.82 -6.60
N ASN A 928 -34.51 6.74 -7.29
CA ASN A 928 -35.35 5.56 -7.48
C ASN A 928 -35.61 4.82 -6.16
N ILE A 929 -34.61 4.70 -5.27
CA ILE A 929 -34.81 4.12 -3.92
C ILE A 929 -35.81 4.96 -3.12
N ILE A 930 -35.67 6.29 -3.11
CA ILE A 930 -36.54 7.20 -2.34
C ILE A 930 -38.01 7.08 -2.81
N LEU A 931 -38.22 6.92 -4.12
CA LEU A 931 -39.55 6.79 -4.70
C LEU A 931 -40.10 5.35 -4.70
N GLY A 932 -39.29 4.35 -4.32
CA GLY A 932 -39.69 2.94 -4.34
C GLY A 932 -39.71 2.31 -5.73
N HIS A 933 -38.94 2.83 -6.68
CA HIS A 933 -38.75 2.26 -8.01
C HIS A 933 -37.61 1.24 -8.04
N ARG A 934 -37.54 0.43 -9.11
CA ARG A 934 -36.36 -0.41 -9.40
C ARG A 934 -35.16 0.49 -9.68
N ILE A 935 -33.99 0.14 -9.18
CA ILE A 935 -32.78 0.93 -9.40
C ILE A 935 -32.24 0.76 -10.84
N PRO A 936 -31.59 1.77 -11.44
CA PRO A 936 -30.96 1.70 -12.77
C PRO A 936 -29.62 0.95 -12.77
N ALA A 937 -29.55 -0.16 -12.02
CA ALA A 937 -28.38 -1.04 -11.93
C ALA A 937 -28.85 -2.50 -11.74
N GLY A 938 -27.96 -3.45 -11.96
CA GLY A 938 -28.21 -4.88 -11.81
C GLY A 938 -29.45 -5.33 -12.58
N SER A 939 -30.37 -6.01 -11.88
CA SER A 939 -31.63 -6.53 -12.44
C SER A 939 -32.56 -5.45 -13.01
N GLY A 940 -32.45 -4.19 -12.56
CA GLY A 940 -33.23 -3.07 -13.09
C GLY A 940 -32.62 -2.42 -14.33
N PHE A 941 -31.32 -2.58 -14.58
CA PHE A 941 -30.60 -1.90 -15.67
C PHE A 941 -31.21 -2.12 -17.07
N PRO A 942 -31.59 -3.35 -17.49
CA PRO A 942 -32.13 -3.58 -18.84
C PRO A 942 -33.39 -2.77 -19.16
N MET A 943 -34.21 -2.46 -18.15
CA MET A 943 -35.41 -1.64 -18.31
C MET A 943 -35.04 -0.19 -18.65
N TYR A 944 -34.09 0.39 -17.90
CA TYR A 944 -33.65 1.77 -18.10
C TYR A 944 -32.90 1.92 -19.43
N HIS A 945 -32.00 0.98 -19.73
CA HIS A 945 -31.22 1.00 -20.97
C HIS A 945 -32.12 0.89 -22.21
N ARG A 946 -33.15 0.04 -22.18
CA ARG A 946 -34.13 -0.06 -23.27
C ARG A 946 -34.94 1.23 -23.43
N ASN A 947 -35.38 1.85 -22.34
CA ASN A 947 -36.12 3.10 -22.38
C ASN A 947 -35.27 4.26 -22.90
N GLU A 948 -33.98 4.27 -22.58
CA GLU A 948 -33.01 5.26 -23.07
C GLU A 948 -32.79 5.10 -24.58
N MET A 949 -32.55 3.87 -25.05
CA MET A 949 -32.46 3.61 -26.50
C MET A 949 -33.75 3.99 -27.25
N LEU A 950 -34.93 3.72 -26.67
CA LEU A 950 -36.20 4.14 -27.28
C LEU A 950 -36.31 5.66 -27.38
N ARG A 951 -35.88 6.40 -26.36
CA ARG A 951 -35.84 7.88 -26.40
C ARG A 951 -34.88 8.39 -27.46
N GLU A 952 -33.64 7.88 -27.50
CA GLU A 952 -32.65 8.28 -28.50
C GLU A 952 -33.12 7.98 -29.93
N ASN A 953 -33.79 6.84 -30.14
CA ASN A 953 -34.34 6.50 -31.45
C ASN A 953 -35.48 7.44 -31.86
N VAL A 954 -36.36 7.81 -30.93
CA VAL A 954 -37.44 8.78 -31.18
C VAL A 954 -36.86 10.18 -31.45
N GLU A 955 -35.83 10.60 -30.71
CA GLU A 955 -35.14 11.88 -30.94
C GLU A 955 -34.42 11.91 -32.29
N ARG A 956 -33.70 10.84 -32.65
CA ARG A 956 -33.05 10.70 -33.97
C ARG A 956 -34.06 10.66 -35.11
N GLU A 957 -35.20 10.00 -34.92
CA GLU A 957 -36.29 10.02 -35.92
C GLU A 957 -36.91 11.42 -36.04
N ALA A 958 -37.11 12.13 -34.93
CA ALA A 958 -37.58 13.50 -34.94
C ALA A 958 -36.58 14.45 -35.64
N GLU A 959 -35.27 14.28 -35.42
CA GLU A 959 -34.21 15.03 -36.10
C GLU A 959 -34.12 14.72 -37.60
N LYS A 960 -34.31 13.45 -38.00
CA LYS A 960 -34.42 13.08 -39.43
C LYS A 960 -35.63 13.71 -40.10
N VAL A 961 -36.77 13.72 -39.42
CA VAL A 961 -38.00 14.37 -39.90
C VAL A 961 -37.82 15.90 -39.97
N ALA A 962 -37.13 16.50 -39.00
CA ALA A 962 -36.86 17.94 -38.97
C ALA A 962 -35.80 18.40 -40.00
N SER A 963 -34.84 17.54 -40.35
CA SER A 963 -33.79 17.82 -41.35
C SER A 963 -34.22 17.59 -42.81
N GLY A 964 -35.46 17.11 -43.05
CA GLY A 964 -36.01 16.95 -44.39
C GLY A 964 -35.35 15.85 -45.23
N VAL A 965 -34.54 14.98 -44.61
CA VAL A 965 -33.94 13.81 -45.27
C VAL A 965 -34.83 12.60 -44.99
N ALA A 966 -35.86 12.45 -45.83
CA ALA A 966 -36.68 11.24 -45.88
C ALA A 966 -35.95 10.12 -46.61
#